data_AF-A0A7V9TWU5-F1
#
_entry.id   AF-A0A7V9TWU5-F1
#
_cell.length_a   1.000
_cell.length_b   1.000
_cell.length_c   1.000
_cell.angle_alpha   90.00
_cell.angle_beta   90.00
_cell.angle_gamma   90.00
#
_symmetry.space_group_name_H-M   'P 1'
#
loop_
_entity.id
_entity.type
_entity.pdbx_description
1 polymer ?
#
loop_
_entity_poly.entity_id
_entity_poly.type
_entity_poly.pdbx_seq_one_letter_code
_entity_poly.pdbx_strand_id
1 'polypeptide(L)'
;MRNENAHFEQQDATVSTLKQGDRLEREVKAGEVQTYQIPLSAGDYVQALVEQRSVNIALTLFGPDRKKLAEIDYQKFRQGIERLYWVANLPGNFELEVRSLEKEAGGVYEIRLAELRTASNTDRLQVQALQLYWEGSRLGTQRDAESQSKPIETYQHAAKLFKEAGDKSGEGAALHRIGRMYSETHQSQKALAYFDQAIPLYILAGDRQGEGSALIDKGTLYGDDGNAELFDVAKASELYERALPIARAIGDKELEARTIFNTAKLYGRPSGDWRKAIDLYHSAVAPGRASGNLKIVAGALNNMGMAYFDSGEPYKALEIFDQALTTVRSLGDRQNEAGYLHNIAMALYSVGDVQKSLDVLDGAEAIVRTEKLSFIEPYTRHLKGLMFSALGEHERAIESYQQGLLLARQFGMRNGERSFLMNIGEAQLRAGDVIANDGTAESFFGQLVAISGDTAIVGALVNNGNNGLFYVFVRSGNTWTQQAKLIPSDGVAVNFHSGLRAAISGDRVVINGPAATINSNINQGAAYVFVRNGTTWTEQQRLTASDGAAEDQFGSVVSIDGDSIVVGAVRDDVGSNTDQGSAYVYIRQGAVWTEQAKLVANDGAANGLLGSKVSISGDTVAVSTGVFSPSSVSKAYVFFRSGTSWSQQANVSVCGPHNPNSPCGIQSVAVNGDTFIFGDIGVNVGNNTFQGAAYVFIRSGTTWSQQQRLTASDGKTDDSFGFSAIEGNTIVVGARDSAYVFTRSGNVWTEQQKLQLSRANSMAFSGNTILLGVPGETINGNTNQGSVYVFVSPTSTPSVIQFDATNYPAAENIGSVPIVVTRAGDTSGIASVGYATSDSAGLNNCNVLNTGVASSRCDYETTVGTLHFAAGETSKTISIPLIDDSYAEGNESFVATLSNATGATLGSPTTATITINDNDATTGTNPIDQAGSFVRQHYIDFLNREPDGSGLAFWSDQITSCGTDTACTEIRRINVSAAFFLSIEFQETGYLVERLYKASYGKGAGTSTFGGTHQLAVPIVRLIEFLPDTQQIGRGVVVGEPGWETVLENNKQAFTAEFVQRLRFTTAFPTSMIAAQFVDTLNANADNPLSQSERDQLVNSLTSGAMTRAQVLRAVAEDPDLKSAEFNRAFVLMQYFGYLRRNPNDTPDSDYSGYDFWLTKLNQFNGNFVNAEMVKAFIVSGEYRQRFGP
;
A
#
# COMPACT_ATOMS: atom_id res chain seq x y z
N MET A 1 -57.51 48.42 -37.04
CA MET A 1 -57.68 49.32 -38.20
C MET A 1 -56.31 49.86 -38.57
N ARG A 2 -55.99 49.76 -39.87
CA ARG A 2 -54.91 50.43 -40.66
C ARG A 2 -54.65 51.86 -40.18
N ASN A 3 -53.47 52.51 -40.27
CA ASN A 3 -52.30 52.56 -41.17
C ASN A 3 -51.19 53.29 -40.34
N GLU A 4 -49.88 53.34 -40.59
CA GLU A 4 -49.10 53.30 -41.83
C GLU A 4 -47.60 53.13 -41.51
N ASN A 5 -46.91 52.47 -42.44
CA ASN A 5 -45.49 52.17 -42.59
C ASN A 5 -44.44 53.14 -42.00
N ALA A 6 -43.48 52.57 -41.27
CA ALA A 6 -42.06 52.90 -41.46
C ALA A 6 -41.30 51.60 -41.76
N HIS A 7 -40.93 51.42 -43.04
CA HIS A 7 -39.90 50.47 -43.44
C HIS A 7 -38.60 50.84 -42.72
N PHE A 8 -38.13 49.99 -41.81
CA PHE A 8 -36.71 49.92 -41.50
C PHE A 8 -36.11 48.87 -42.43
N GLU A 9 -35.35 49.35 -43.41
CA GLU A 9 -34.49 48.53 -44.26
C GLU A 9 -33.61 47.63 -43.38
N GLN A 10 -33.54 46.34 -43.72
CA GLN A 10 -32.41 45.51 -43.36
C GLN A 10 -31.16 46.12 -44.00
N GLN A 11 -30.39 46.89 -43.22
CA GLN A 11 -29.02 47.23 -43.58
C GLN A 11 -28.13 46.03 -43.23
N ASP A 12 -27.51 45.45 -44.26
CA ASP A 12 -26.27 44.70 -44.17
C ASP A 12 -25.31 45.38 -43.18
N ALA A 13 -24.46 44.59 -42.49
CA ALA A 13 -23.51 45.03 -41.48
C ALA A 13 -22.60 46.19 -41.94
N THR A 14 -23.12 47.42 -41.89
CA THR A 14 -22.40 48.64 -42.20
C THR A 14 -21.73 49.12 -40.93
N VAL A 15 -20.42 48.91 -40.88
CA VAL A 15 -19.49 49.53 -39.94
C VAL A 15 -19.87 51.00 -39.73
N SER A 16 -20.36 51.33 -38.53
CA SER A 16 -20.82 52.69 -38.21
C SER A 16 -19.67 53.51 -37.63
N THR A 17 -19.35 54.67 -38.21
CA THR A 17 -18.35 55.58 -37.66
C THR A 17 -18.94 56.36 -36.48
N LEU A 18 -18.40 56.16 -35.28
CA LEU A 18 -18.78 56.90 -34.07
C LEU A 18 -18.05 58.24 -34.00
N LYS A 19 -18.81 59.32 -33.82
CA LYS A 19 -18.34 60.67 -33.59
C LYS A 19 -18.67 61.13 -32.16
N GLN A 20 -17.98 62.14 -31.69
CA GLN A 20 -18.19 62.68 -30.36
C GLN A 20 -19.65 63.12 -30.17
N GLY A 21 -20.28 62.65 -29.10
CA GLY A 21 -21.68 62.96 -28.78
C GLY A 21 -22.70 62.01 -29.40
N ASP A 22 -22.29 61.11 -30.30
CA ASP A 22 -23.19 60.08 -30.86
C ASP A 22 -23.75 59.21 -29.74
N ARG A 23 -25.04 58.87 -29.86
CA ARG A 23 -25.78 58.00 -28.95
C ARG A 23 -26.62 57.05 -29.79
N LEU A 24 -26.26 55.77 -29.82
CA LEU A 24 -26.88 54.77 -30.67
C LEU A 24 -27.43 53.63 -29.83
N GLU A 25 -28.74 53.46 -29.84
CA GLU A 25 -29.38 52.25 -29.33
C GLU A 25 -29.39 51.16 -30.41
N ARG A 26 -29.07 49.92 -30.02
CA ARG A 26 -28.88 48.78 -30.92
C ARG A 26 -29.40 47.50 -30.30
N GLU A 27 -30.11 46.72 -31.12
CA GLU A 27 -30.42 45.33 -30.84
C GLU A 27 -29.26 44.45 -31.31
N VAL A 28 -28.91 43.44 -30.51
CA VAL A 28 -27.86 42.47 -30.82
C VAL A 28 -28.33 41.06 -30.46
N LYS A 29 -28.16 40.09 -31.37
CA LYS A 29 -28.52 38.69 -31.15
C LYS A 29 -27.50 37.97 -30.27
N ALA A 30 -27.89 36.83 -29.73
CA ALA A 30 -26.98 35.94 -28.98
C ALA A 30 -25.73 35.61 -29.81
N GLY A 31 -24.54 35.88 -29.25
CA GLY A 31 -23.25 35.67 -29.91
C GLY A 31 -22.91 36.62 -31.06
N GLU A 32 -23.78 37.57 -31.42
CA GLU A 32 -23.53 38.52 -32.50
C GLU A 32 -22.49 39.58 -32.10
N VAL A 33 -21.65 39.97 -33.07
CA VAL A 33 -20.64 41.04 -32.93
C VAL A 33 -21.03 42.20 -33.84
N GLN A 34 -21.08 43.40 -33.27
CA GLN A 34 -21.32 44.65 -34.00
C GLN A 34 -20.11 45.56 -33.90
N THR A 35 -19.74 46.18 -35.02
CA THR A 35 -18.45 46.87 -35.16
C THR A 35 -18.62 48.36 -35.44
N TYR A 36 -17.85 49.18 -34.73
CA TYR A 36 -17.84 50.63 -34.83
C TYR A 36 -16.44 51.16 -35.14
N GLN A 37 -16.33 52.19 -35.99
CA GLN A 37 -15.03 52.83 -36.27
C GLN A 37 -14.93 54.17 -35.54
N ILE A 38 -13.79 54.41 -34.91
CA ILE A 38 -13.49 55.63 -34.16
C ILE A 38 -12.22 56.25 -34.77
N PRO A 39 -12.34 57.29 -35.61
CA PRO A 39 -11.18 57.98 -36.18
C PRO A 39 -10.48 58.80 -35.09
N LEU A 40 -9.21 58.49 -34.79
CA LEU A 40 -8.41 59.16 -33.76
C LEU A 40 -7.09 59.68 -34.34
N SER A 41 -6.62 60.82 -33.83
CA SER A 41 -5.25 61.31 -34.03
C SER A 41 -4.32 60.79 -32.93
N ALA A 42 -3.01 60.75 -33.20
CA ALA A 42 -2.04 60.42 -32.15
C ALA A 42 -2.11 61.45 -31.01
N GLY A 43 -2.28 60.95 -29.78
CA GLY A 43 -2.45 61.75 -28.58
C GLY A 43 -3.90 62.07 -28.20
N ASP A 44 -4.89 61.62 -28.99
CA ASP A 44 -6.29 61.76 -28.63
C ASP A 44 -6.70 60.77 -27.54
N TYR A 45 -7.43 61.25 -26.55
CA TYR A 45 -8.16 60.47 -25.56
C TYR A 45 -9.59 60.26 -26.02
N VAL A 46 -10.07 59.02 -25.85
CA VAL A 46 -11.44 58.63 -26.12
C VAL A 46 -12.07 57.96 -24.92
N GLN A 47 -13.32 58.32 -24.63
CA GLN A 47 -14.20 57.62 -23.72
C GLN A 47 -15.43 57.12 -24.48
N ALA A 48 -15.60 55.81 -24.57
CA ALA A 48 -16.84 55.20 -25.05
C ALA A 48 -17.59 54.57 -23.88
N LEU A 49 -18.89 54.83 -23.79
CA LEU A 49 -19.80 54.27 -22.80
C LEU A 49 -20.78 53.36 -23.53
N VAL A 50 -20.90 52.12 -23.08
CA VAL A 50 -21.85 51.16 -23.65
C VAL A 50 -22.78 50.67 -22.54
N GLU A 51 -23.99 51.24 -22.51
CA GLU A 51 -25.03 50.91 -21.56
C GLU A 51 -25.76 49.63 -22.00
N GLN A 52 -25.59 48.57 -21.23
CA GLN A 52 -26.34 47.33 -21.29
C GLN A 52 -27.74 47.59 -20.73
N ARG A 53 -28.80 47.28 -21.51
CA ARG A 53 -30.19 47.45 -21.06
C ARG A 53 -30.93 46.12 -20.89
N SER A 54 -30.63 45.16 -21.75
CA SER A 54 -31.19 43.81 -21.68
C SER A 54 -30.26 42.71 -22.22
N VAL A 55 -28.96 42.99 -22.38
CA VAL A 55 -27.96 42.08 -22.95
C VAL A 55 -26.61 42.23 -22.27
N ASN A 56 -25.95 41.11 -21.96
CA ASN A 56 -24.56 41.13 -21.50
C ASN A 56 -23.62 41.22 -22.72
N ILE A 57 -22.70 42.19 -22.72
CA ILE A 57 -21.80 42.46 -23.85
C ILE A 57 -20.34 42.56 -23.41
N ALA A 58 -19.44 42.15 -24.29
CA ALA A 58 -18.02 42.45 -24.20
C ALA A 58 -17.62 43.46 -25.26
N LEU A 59 -16.81 44.44 -24.90
CA LEU A 59 -16.18 45.39 -25.81
C LEU A 59 -14.79 44.90 -26.20
N THR A 60 -14.42 44.98 -27.48
CA THR A 60 -13.03 44.79 -27.90
C THR A 60 -12.59 45.98 -28.75
N LEU A 61 -11.50 46.63 -28.34
CA LEU A 61 -10.89 47.72 -29.11
C LEU A 61 -9.71 47.17 -29.92
N PHE A 62 -9.69 47.44 -31.21
CA PHE A 62 -8.58 47.16 -32.10
C PHE A 62 -7.94 48.46 -32.62
N GLY A 63 -6.62 48.40 -32.81
CA GLY A 63 -5.88 49.49 -33.42
C GLY A 63 -6.08 49.57 -34.93
N PRO A 64 -5.56 50.61 -35.59
CA PRO A 64 -5.58 50.74 -37.05
C PRO A 64 -4.86 49.59 -37.78
N ASP A 65 -3.99 48.86 -37.09
CA ASP A 65 -3.30 47.65 -37.57
C ASP A 65 -4.09 46.35 -37.31
N ARG A 66 -5.32 46.47 -36.82
CA ARG A 66 -6.19 45.36 -36.39
C ARG A 66 -5.63 44.50 -35.26
N LYS A 67 -4.64 44.98 -34.51
CA LYS A 67 -4.24 44.31 -33.26
C LYS A 67 -5.21 44.65 -32.16
N LYS A 68 -5.59 43.63 -31.39
CA LYS A 68 -6.42 43.79 -30.19
C LYS A 68 -5.66 44.60 -29.15
N LEU A 69 -6.25 45.72 -28.73
CA LEU A 69 -5.67 46.68 -27.79
C LEU A 69 -6.28 46.56 -26.40
N ALA A 70 -7.58 46.29 -26.31
CA ALA A 70 -8.29 46.09 -25.06
C ALA A 70 -9.48 45.15 -25.26
N GLU A 71 -9.86 44.41 -24.22
CA GLU A 71 -11.15 43.72 -24.12
C GLU A 71 -11.75 44.06 -22.75
N ILE A 72 -13.01 44.45 -22.74
CA ILE A 72 -13.72 44.93 -21.55
C ILE A 72 -15.02 44.16 -21.42
N ASP A 73 -15.15 43.45 -20.32
CA ASP A 73 -16.36 42.76 -19.85
C ASP A 73 -16.36 42.90 -18.32
N TYR A 74 -16.57 44.15 -17.87
CA TYR A 74 -16.53 44.50 -16.45
C TYR A 74 -17.88 44.23 -15.79
N GLN A 75 -18.97 44.47 -16.51
CA GLN A 75 -20.36 44.26 -16.13
C GLN A 75 -20.87 42.98 -16.77
N LYS A 76 -20.65 41.84 -16.09
CA LYS A 76 -21.04 40.50 -16.55
C LYS A 76 -22.55 40.22 -16.63
N PHE A 77 -23.38 41.27 -16.64
CA PHE A 77 -24.83 41.22 -16.49
C PHE A 77 -25.55 41.85 -17.66
N ARG A 78 -26.87 41.69 -17.73
CA ARG A 78 -27.68 42.26 -18.81
C ARG A 78 -27.96 43.76 -18.68
N GLN A 79 -27.49 44.38 -17.59
CA GLN A 79 -27.66 45.79 -17.27
C GLN A 79 -26.38 46.38 -16.67
N GLY A 80 -26.08 47.64 -16.96
CA GLY A 80 -24.87 48.33 -16.50
C GLY A 80 -24.19 49.11 -17.62
N ILE A 81 -23.10 49.82 -17.33
CA ILE A 81 -22.36 50.57 -18.35
C ILE A 81 -20.94 50.04 -18.43
N GLU A 82 -20.58 49.51 -19.60
CA GLU A 82 -19.20 49.26 -19.97
C GLU A 82 -18.51 50.56 -20.37
N ARG A 83 -17.30 50.79 -19.86
CA ARG A 83 -16.56 52.03 -20.08
C ARG A 83 -15.20 51.71 -20.71
N LEU A 84 -15.02 52.15 -21.94
CA LEU A 84 -13.75 52.09 -22.65
C LEU A 84 -13.05 53.43 -22.55
N TYR A 85 -11.80 53.40 -22.08
CA TYR A 85 -10.89 54.54 -22.04
C TYR A 85 -9.64 54.21 -22.85
N TRP A 86 -9.24 55.07 -23.76
CA TRP A 86 -8.03 54.85 -24.56
C TRP A 86 -7.34 56.14 -24.95
N VAL A 87 -6.01 56.12 -25.04
CA VAL A 87 -5.20 57.18 -25.65
C VAL A 87 -4.53 56.62 -26.90
N ALA A 88 -4.81 57.21 -28.06
CA ALA A 88 -4.27 56.75 -29.33
C ALA A 88 -2.77 57.06 -29.43
N ASN A 89 -1.94 56.04 -29.64
CA ASN A 89 -0.49 56.21 -29.81
C ASN A 89 -0.10 56.53 -31.27
N LEU A 90 -1.00 56.25 -32.22
CA LEU A 90 -0.83 56.47 -33.67
C LEU A 90 -2.17 56.95 -34.25
N PRO A 91 -2.17 57.76 -35.33
CA PRO A 91 -3.39 58.18 -35.97
C PRO A 91 -4.01 57.04 -36.81
N GLY A 92 -5.34 56.99 -36.90
CA GLY A 92 -6.05 56.03 -37.76
C GLY A 92 -7.46 55.72 -37.26
N ASN A 93 -8.12 54.77 -37.93
CA ASN A 93 -9.44 54.31 -37.51
C ASN A 93 -9.29 53.14 -36.55
N PHE A 94 -9.73 53.33 -35.31
CA PHE A 94 -9.80 52.28 -34.30
C PHE A 94 -11.13 51.56 -34.40
N GLU A 95 -11.12 50.25 -34.23
CA GLU A 95 -12.31 49.41 -34.40
C GLU A 95 -12.79 48.94 -33.02
N LEU A 96 -13.98 49.37 -32.62
CA LEU A 96 -14.64 48.94 -31.38
C LEU A 96 -15.71 47.90 -31.73
N GLU A 97 -15.49 46.67 -31.32
CA GLU A 97 -16.45 45.57 -31.41
C GLU A 97 -17.27 45.49 -30.11
N VAL A 98 -18.58 45.33 -30.25
CA VAL A 98 -19.52 45.00 -29.18
C VAL A 98 -20.06 43.61 -29.45
N ARG A 99 -19.70 42.64 -28.60
CA ARG A 99 -20.08 41.23 -28.73
C ARG A 99 -21.12 40.87 -27.68
N SER A 100 -22.25 40.30 -28.10
CA SER A 100 -23.17 39.67 -27.15
C SER A 100 -22.55 38.41 -26.55
N LEU A 101 -22.58 38.31 -25.22
CA LEU A 101 -22.16 37.13 -24.48
C LEU A 101 -23.32 36.15 -24.19
N GLU A 102 -24.52 36.46 -24.69
CA GLU A 102 -25.70 35.64 -24.50
C GLU A 102 -25.66 34.36 -25.36
N LYS A 103 -26.15 33.26 -24.80
CA LYS A 103 -26.19 31.95 -25.48
C LYS A 103 -27.51 31.63 -26.17
N GLU A 104 -28.60 32.27 -25.76
CA GLU A 104 -29.97 31.87 -26.15
C GLU A 104 -30.81 33.00 -26.75
N ALA A 105 -30.84 34.19 -26.12
CA ALA A 105 -31.64 35.32 -26.57
C ALA A 105 -30.81 36.62 -26.57
N GLY A 106 -30.95 37.42 -27.63
CA GLY A 106 -30.33 38.74 -27.74
C GLY A 106 -30.98 39.80 -26.85
N GLY A 107 -30.51 41.04 -26.96
CA GLY A 107 -31.10 42.17 -26.25
C GLY A 107 -30.58 43.51 -26.76
N VAL A 108 -30.77 44.55 -25.95
CA VAL A 108 -30.53 45.95 -26.34
C VAL A 108 -29.38 46.55 -25.55
N TYR A 109 -28.48 47.24 -26.24
CA TYR A 109 -27.49 48.11 -25.64
C TYR A 109 -27.51 49.50 -26.28
N GLU A 110 -26.97 50.49 -25.58
CA GLU A 110 -26.78 51.83 -26.08
C GLU A 110 -25.29 52.20 -26.04
N ILE A 111 -24.70 52.54 -27.18
CA ILE A 111 -23.31 53.02 -27.27
C ILE A 111 -23.26 54.53 -27.43
N ARG A 112 -22.35 55.17 -26.69
CA ARG A 112 -22.08 56.60 -26.75
C ARG A 112 -20.58 56.89 -26.76
N LEU A 113 -20.12 57.73 -27.68
CA LEU A 113 -18.79 58.33 -27.59
C LEU A 113 -18.87 59.58 -26.71
N ALA A 114 -18.61 59.39 -25.42
CA ALA A 114 -18.85 60.40 -24.39
C ALA A 114 -17.82 61.54 -24.44
N GLU A 115 -16.55 61.21 -24.67
CA GLU A 115 -15.48 62.19 -24.81
C GLU A 115 -14.54 61.83 -25.97
N LEU A 116 -14.12 62.86 -26.71
CA LEU A 116 -13.04 62.81 -27.67
C LEU A 116 -12.29 64.15 -27.58
N ARG A 117 -11.03 64.13 -27.17
CA ARG A 117 -10.21 65.33 -26.97
C ARG A 117 -8.73 64.96 -26.89
N THR A 118 -7.83 65.94 -26.96
CA THR A 118 -6.41 65.68 -26.68
C THR A 118 -6.21 65.20 -25.25
N ALA A 119 -5.40 64.15 -25.08
CA ALA A 119 -5.14 63.51 -23.80
C ALA A 119 -4.28 64.40 -22.89
N SER A 120 -4.78 64.71 -21.69
CA SER A 120 -4.02 65.28 -20.60
C SER A 120 -3.09 64.24 -19.96
N ASN A 121 -2.19 64.69 -19.09
CA ASN A 121 -1.34 63.77 -18.32
C ASN A 121 -2.17 62.85 -17.40
N THR A 122 -3.27 63.36 -16.84
CA THR A 122 -4.19 62.56 -16.01
C THR A 122 -4.85 61.45 -16.82
N ASP A 123 -5.27 61.72 -18.06
CA ASP A 123 -5.88 60.69 -18.92
C ASP A 123 -4.89 59.59 -19.29
N ARG A 124 -3.63 59.96 -19.55
CA ARG A 124 -2.57 59.01 -19.84
C ARG A 124 -2.29 58.10 -18.65
N LEU A 125 -2.24 58.66 -17.44
CA LEU A 125 -2.07 57.90 -16.21
C LEU A 125 -3.26 56.96 -15.95
N GLN A 126 -4.49 57.44 -16.16
CA GLN A 126 -5.70 56.64 -15.95
C GLN A 126 -5.79 55.45 -16.93
N VAL A 127 -5.48 55.67 -18.22
CA VAL A 127 -5.47 54.58 -19.22
C VAL A 127 -4.35 53.58 -18.93
N GLN A 128 -3.16 54.03 -18.53
CA GLN A 128 -2.08 53.13 -18.10
C GLN A 128 -2.47 52.30 -16.87
N ALA A 129 -3.12 52.93 -15.89
CA ALA A 129 -3.61 52.24 -14.69
C ALA A 129 -4.65 51.15 -15.03
N LEU A 130 -5.59 51.45 -15.94
CA LEU A 130 -6.60 50.49 -16.41
C LEU A 130 -6.00 49.30 -17.16
N GLN A 131 -5.01 49.55 -18.03
CA GLN A 131 -4.29 48.48 -18.72
C GLN A 131 -3.62 47.51 -17.74
N LEU A 132 -2.95 48.04 -16.71
CA LEU A 132 -2.36 47.22 -15.66
C LEU A 132 -3.41 46.51 -14.82
N TYR A 133 -4.54 47.16 -14.51
CA TYR A 133 -5.64 46.51 -13.80
C TYR A 133 -6.19 45.30 -14.57
N TRP A 134 -6.37 45.42 -15.88
CA TRP A 134 -6.83 44.30 -16.72
C TRP A 134 -5.77 43.22 -16.87
N GLU A 135 -4.50 43.60 -17.00
CA GLU A 135 -3.39 42.64 -17.02
C GLU A 135 -3.32 41.85 -15.71
N GLY A 136 -3.50 42.52 -14.56
CA GLY A 136 -3.62 41.86 -13.26
C GLY A 136 -4.78 40.86 -13.23
N SER A 137 -5.94 41.21 -13.80
CA SER A 137 -7.09 40.30 -13.90
C SER A 137 -6.81 39.09 -14.78
N ARG A 138 -6.15 39.31 -15.93
CA ARG A 138 -5.75 38.24 -16.85
C ARG A 138 -4.77 37.28 -16.20
N LEU A 139 -3.72 37.82 -15.58
CA LEU A 139 -2.72 37.03 -14.86
C LEU A 139 -3.34 36.22 -13.72
N GLY A 140 -4.31 36.80 -12.99
CA GLY A 140 -5.02 36.11 -11.91
C GLY A 140 -5.85 34.89 -12.37
N THR A 141 -6.19 34.77 -13.66
CA THR A 141 -6.93 33.62 -14.19
C THR A 141 -6.05 32.40 -14.53
N GLN A 142 -4.71 32.52 -14.52
CA GLN A 142 -3.79 31.48 -15.02
C GLN A 142 -3.38 30.39 -14.01
N ARG A 143 -3.78 30.48 -12.72
CA ARG A 143 -3.76 29.43 -11.66
C ARG A 143 -2.57 28.43 -11.65
N ASP A 144 -1.35 28.92 -11.73
CA ASP A 144 -0.11 28.23 -11.33
C ASP A 144 0.46 28.84 -10.03
N ALA A 145 1.02 28.01 -9.14
CA ALA A 145 1.42 28.44 -7.80
C ALA A 145 2.61 29.43 -7.79
N GLU A 146 3.45 29.43 -8.82
CA GLU A 146 4.53 30.41 -9.02
C GLU A 146 4.04 31.78 -9.54
N SER A 147 2.78 31.90 -9.99
CA SER A 147 2.28 33.15 -10.58
C SER A 147 1.54 34.09 -9.62
N GLN A 148 1.19 33.69 -8.39
CA GLN A 148 0.29 34.50 -7.54
C GLN A 148 0.85 35.86 -7.10
N SER A 149 2.17 36.06 -7.05
CA SER A 149 2.79 37.35 -6.72
C SER A 149 2.61 38.38 -7.83
N LYS A 150 2.65 37.95 -9.08
CA LYS A 150 2.68 38.83 -10.26
C LYS A 150 1.38 39.63 -10.47
N PRO A 151 0.16 39.06 -10.34
CA PRO A 151 -1.07 39.85 -10.36
C PRO A 151 -1.14 40.85 -9.20
N ILE A 152 -0.68 40.48 -7.99
CA ILE A 152 -0.69 41.37 -6.83
C ILE A 152 0.20 42.60 -7.09
N GLU A 153 1.43 42.38 -7.55
CA GLU A 153 2.36 43.45 -7.93
C GLU A 153 1.78 44.34 -9.04
N THR A 154 1.12 43.72 -10.03
CA THR A 154 0.49 44.43 -11.14
C THR A 154 -0.68 45.31 -10.65
N TYR A 155 -1.54 44.79 -9.77
CA TYR A 155 -2.62 45.59 -9.16
C TYR A 155 -2.09 46.69 -8.23
N GLN A 156 -0.98 46.45 -7.51
CA GLN A 156 -0.34 47.50 -6.69
C GLN A 156 0.19 48.64 -7.57
N HIS A 157 0.76 48.31 -8.74
CA HIS A 157 1.18 49.30 -9.70
C HIS A 157 0.00 50.08 -10.28
N ALA A 158 -1.09 49.40 -10.64
CA ALA A 158 -2.33 50.02 -11.08
C ALA A 158 -2.90 50.98 -10.02
N ALA A 159 -2.97 50.55 -8.75
CA ALA A 159 -3.45 51.37 -7.64
C ALA A 159 -2.64 52.67 -7.48
N LYS A 160 -1.32 52.60 -7.61
CA LYS A 160 -0.43 53.78 -7.57
C LYS A 160 -0.76 54.77 -8.69
N LEU A 161 -0.94 54.29 -9.92
CA LEU A 161 -1.24 55.15 -11.05
C LEU A 161 -2.66 55.74 -10.97
N PHE A 162 -3.65 54.99 -10.49
CA PHE A 162 -4.99 55.52 -10.21
C PHE A 162 -4.95 56.64 -9.17
N LYS A 163 -4.14 56.46 -8.11
CA LYS A 163 -3.91 57.49 -7.09
C LYS A 163 -3.30 58.76 -7.68
N GLU A 164 -2.26 58.62 -8.52
CA GLU A 164 -1.60 59.74 -9.21
C GLU A 164 -2.54 60.43 -10.22
N ALA A 165 -3.46 59.68 -10.83
CA ALA A 165 -4.52 60.21 -11.69
C ALA A 165 -5.68 60.84 -10.91
N GLY A 166 -5.73 60.69 -9.58
CA GLY A 166 -6.86 61.16 -8.76
C GLY A 166 -8.14 60.34 -8.90
N ASP A 167 -8.07 59.16 -9.52
CA ASP A 167 -9.20 58.23 -9.70
C ASP A 167 -9.37 57.34 -8.46
N LYS A 168 -10.14 57.86 -7.49
CA LYS A 168 -10.42 57.15 -6.23
C LYS A 168 -11.18 55.84 -6.44
N SER A 169 -12.05 55.76 -7.45
CA SER A 169 -12.81 54.54 -7.76
C SER A 169 -11.87 53.44 -8.28
N GLY A 170 -10.97 53.79 -9.20
CA GLY A 170 -9.94 52.89 -9.72
C GLY A 170 -8.93 52.44 -8.67
N GLU A 171 -8.48 53.36 -7.81
CA GLU A 171 -7.59 53.04 -6.67
C GLU A 171 -8.27 52.04 -5.72
N GLY A 172 -9.53 52.30 -5.35
CA GLY A 172 -10.35 51.40 -4.55
C GLY A 172 -10.54 50.03 -5.19
N ALA A 173 -10.80 49.98 -6.50
CA ALA A 173 -10.98 48.73 -7.26
C ALA A 173 -9.73 47.85 -7.30
N ALA A 174 -8.55 48.46 -7.48
CA ALA A 174 -7.28 47.73 -7.48
C ALA A 174 -6.97 47.15 -6.09
N LEU A 175 -7.14 47.94 -5.03
CA LEU A 175 -6.94 47.50 -3.64
C LEU A 175 -7.95 46.40 -3.23
N HIS A 176 -9.22 46.54 -3.63
CA HIS A 176 -10.25 45.54 -3.39
C HIS A 176 -9.95 44.19 -4.07
N ARG A 177 -9.37 44.19 -5.28
CA ARG A 177 -8.90 42.97 -5.95
C ARG A 177 -7.75 42.29 -5.21
N ILE A 178 -6.77 43.05 -4.75
CA ILE A 178 -5.66 42.54 -3.94
C ILE A 178 -6.21 41.90 -2.65
N GLY A 179 -7.17 42.55 -1.99
CA GLY A 179 -7.82 42.02 -0.80
C GLY A 179 -8.48 40.66 -1.04
N ARG A 180 -9.22 40.50 -2.15
CA ARG A 180 -9.81 39.20 -2.53
C ARG A 180 -8.77 38.11 -2.79
N MET A 181 -7.68 38.43 -3.46
CA MET A 181 -6.60 37.46 -3.68
C MET A 181 -5.94 36.99 -2.37
N TYR A 182 -5.72 37.91 -1.42
CA TYR A 182 -5.24 37.50 -0.10
C TYR A 182 -6.27 36.67 0.67
N SER A 183 -7.58 36.91 0.47
CA SER A 183 -8.64 36.07 1.03
C SER A 183 -8.60 34.65 0.44
N GLU A 184 -8.42 34.51 -0.87
CA GLU A 184 -8.35 33.21 -1.56
C GLU A 184 -7.10 32.39 -1.19
N THR A 185 -6.05 33.05 -0.71
CA THR A 185 -4.80 32.41 -0.24
C THR A 185 -4.75 32.24 1.28
N HIS A 186 -5.90 32.37 1.96
CA HIS A 186 -6.04 32.25 3.41
C HIS A 186 -5.19 33.23 4.24
N GLN A 187 -4.84 34.40 3.68
CA GLN A 187 -4.12 35.48 4.36
C GLN A 187 -5.07 36.58 4.81
N SER A 188 -6.01 36.21 5.69
CA SER A 188 -7.19 37.03 6.04
C SER A 188 -6.88 38.40 6.64
N GLN A 189 -5.79 38.54 7.42
CA GLN A 189 -5.37 39.83 7.98
C GLN A 189 -4.89 40.82 6.90
N LYS A 190 -4.18 40.32 5.87
CA LYS A 190 -3.76 41.17 4.74
C LYS A 190 -4.97 41.57 3.90
N ALA A 191 -5.88 40.63 3.64
CA ALA A 191 -7.12 40.90 2.93
C ALA A 191 -7.93 42.02 3.61
N LEU A 192 -8.08 41.94 4.93
CA LEU A 192 -8.75 42.95 5.75
C LEU A 192 -8.11 44.33 5.60
N ALA A 193 -6.78 44.42 5.69
CA ALA A 193 -6.05 45.69 5.55
C ALA A 193 -6.25 46.37 4.18
N TYR A 194 -6.42 45.59 3.11
CA TYR A 194 -6.72 46.13 1.78
C TYR A 194 -8.19 46.55 1.63
N PHE A 195 -9.13 45.80 2.22
CA PHE A 195 -10.54 46.22 2.26
C PHE A 195 -10.74 47.52 3.06
N ASP A 196 -10.00 47.71 4.16
CA ASP A 196 -10.01 48.93 4.96
C ASP A 196 -9.49 50.16 4.20
N GLN A 197 -8.61 49.95 3.22
CA GLN A 197 -8.15 51.02 2.33
C GLN A 197 -9.13 51.28 1.17
N ALA A 198 -9.76 50.24 0.63
CA ALA A 198 -10.65 50.35 -0.52
C ALA A 198 -12.01 50.99 -0.20
N ILE A 199 -12.64 50.62 0.92
CA ILE A 199 -14.00 51.09 1.27
C ILE A 199 -14.10 52.63 1.36
N PRO A 200 -13.19 53.35 2.07
CA PRO A 200 -13.23 54.81 2.11
C PRO A 200 -13.06 55.48 0.74
N LEU A 201 -12.29 54.88 -0.16
CA LEU A 201 -12.07 55.40 -1.51
C LEU A 201 -13.34 55.32 -2.36
N TYR A 202 -14.08 54.20 -2.28
CA TYR A 202 -15.39 54.07 -2.93
C TYR A 202 -16.41 55.09 -2.39
N ILE A 203 -16.44 55.29 -1.07
CA ILE A 203 -17.31 56.31 -0.44
C ILE A 203 -16.96 57.72 -0.96
N LEU A 204 -15.67 58.05 -1.03
CA LEU A 204 -15.19 59.35 -1.55
C LEU A 204 -15.44 59.53 -3.05
N ALA A 205 -15.48 58.44 -3.81
CA ALA A 205 -15.81 58.43 -5.24
C ALA A 205 -17.33 58.46 -5.51
N GLY A 206 -18.17 58.18 -4.50
CA GLY A 206 -19.60 57.97 -4.68
C GLY A 206 -19.93 56.63 -5.37
N ASP A 207 -18.98 55.70 -5.44
CA ASP A 207 -19.15 54.38 -6.06
C ASP A 207 -19.85 53.42 -5.10
N ARG A 208 -21.18 53.44 -5.17
CA ARG A 208 -22.05 52.59 -4.34
C ARG A 208 -21.91 51.10 -4.62
N GLN A 209 -21.61 50.71 -5.86
CA GLN A 209 -21.47 49.30 -6.23
C GLN A 209 -20.16 48.72 -5.66
N GLY A 210 -19.06 49.48 -5.76
CA GLY A 210 -17.77 49.17 -5.14
C GLY A 210 -17.86 49.15 -3.60
N GLU A 211 -18.51 50.15 -3.01
CA GLU A 211 -18.76 50.23 -1.55
C GLU A 211 -19.47 48.96 -1.05
N GLY A 212 -20.61 48.62 -1.64
CA GLY A 212 -21.40 47.46 -1.23
C GLY A 212 -20.65 46.13 -1.42
N SER A 213 -19.91 45.96 -2.53
CA SER A 213 -19.14 44.75 -2.77
C SER A 213 -17.98 44.55 -1.79
N ALA A 214 -17.23 45.61 -1.49
CA ALA A 214 -16.12 45.55 -0.53
C ALA A 214 -16.61 45.31 0.92
N LEU A 215 -17.78 45.85 1.29
CA LEU A 215 -18.41 45.56 2.57
C LEU A 215 -18.78 44.08 2.72
N ILE A 216 -19.33 43.44 1.67
CA ILE A 216 -19.68 42.02 1.70
C ILE A 216 -18.44 41.13 1.79
N ASP A 217 -17.40 41.41 1.00
CA ASP A 217 -16.17 40.61 1.02
C ASP A 217 -15.46 40.72 2.38
N LYS A 218 -15.44 41.92 2.97
CA LYS A 218 -14.97 42.14 4.34
C LYS A 218 -15.84 41.41 5.37
N GLY A 219 -17.17 41.44 5.21
CA GLY A 219 -18.10 40.72 6.08
C GLY A 219 -17.90 39.21 6.00
N THR A 220 -17.54 38.68 4.83
CA THR A 220 -17.28 37.25 4.61
C THR A 220 -16.05 36.79 5.40
N LEU A 221 -15.01 37.62 5.51
CA LEU A 221 -13.83 37.31 6.33
C LEU A 221 -14.16 37.18 7.82
N TYR A 222 -15.01 38.07 8.35
CA TYR A 222 -15.47 38.02 9.74
C TYR A 222 -16.47 36.87 9.99
N GLY A 223 -17.21 36.47 8.95
CA GLY A 223 -18.24 35.42 9.03
C GLY A 223 -17.74 34.00 8.76
N ASP A 224 -16.44 33.81 8.50
CA ASP A 224 -15.84 32.51 8.22
C ASP A 224 -15.44 31.80 9.52
N ASP A 225 -16.16 30.76 9.90
CA ASP A 225 -15.93 29.96 11.11
C ASP A 225 -14.65 29.12 11.04
N GLY A 226 -14.10 28.92 9.84
CA GLY A 226 -12.77 28.35 9.64
C GLY A 226 -11.62 29.28 10.00
N ASN A 227 -11.89 30.58 10.19
CA ASN A 227 -10.90 31.59 10.51
C ASN A 227 -11.03 32.07 11.95
N ALA A 228 -10.57 31.24 12.89
CA ALA A 228 -10.69 31.49 14.34
C ALA A 228 -10.08 32.83 14.80
N GLU A 229 -9.14 33.41 14.06
CA GLU A 229 -8.50 34.70 14.42
C GLU A 229 -9.38 35.92 14.18
N LEU A 230 -10.24 35.87 13.16
CA LEU A 230 -11.10 37.00 12.77
C LEU A 230 -12.59 36.71 12.94
N PHE A 231 -12.99 35.48 13.22
CA PHE A 231 -14.39 35.11 13.32
C PHE A 231 -15.15 35.98 14.35
N ASP A 232 -16.09 36.79 13.86
CA ASP A 232 -16.89 37.73 14.64
C ASP A 232 -18.23 37.97 13.94
N VAL A 233 -19.25 37.23 14.40
CA VAL A 233 -20.61 37.29 13.84
C VAL A 233 -21.21 38.70 13.91
N ALA A 234 -20.90 39.47 14.96
CA ALA A 234 -21.45 40.81 15.14
C ALA A 234 -20.87 41.78 14.10
N LYS A 235 -19.56 41.75 13.87
CA LYS A 235 -18.90 42.56 12.84
C LYS A 235 -19.34 42.17 11.42
N ALA A 236 -19.48 40.87 11.15
CA ALA A 236 -19.98 40.40 9.86
C ALA A 236 -21.42 40.88 9.61
N SER A 237 -22.28 40.80 10.63
CA SER A 237 -23.67 41.26 10.55
C SER A 237 -23.75 42.77 10.29
N GLU A 238 -22.97 43.59 11.00
CA GLU A 238 -22.92 45.05 10.80
C GLU A 238 -22.55 45.42 9.34
N LEU A 239 -21.57 44.72 8.77
CA LEU A 239 -21.12 44.96 7.40
C LEU A 239 -22.21 44.59 6.37
N TYR A 240 -22.93 43.49 6.57
CA TYR A 240 -24.05 43.12 5.69
C TYR A 240 -25.27 44.04 5.86
N GLU A 241 -25.57 44.49 7.07
CA GLU A 241 -26.62 45.49 7.34
C GLU A 241 -26.35 46.82 6.65
N ARG A 242 -25.08 47.19 6.48
CA ARG A 242 -24.67 48.36 5.69
C ARG A 242 -24.73 48.12 4.18
N ALA A 243 -24.40 46.92 3.71
CA ALA A 243 -24.37 46.59 2.28
C ALA A 243 -25.77 46.39 1.66
N LEU A 244 -26.71 45.79 2.40
CA LEU A 244 -28.04 45.44 1.86
C LEU A 244 -28.87 46.65 1.40
N PRO A 245 -28.95 47.76 2.14
CA PRO A 245 -29.63 48.98 1.68
C PRO A 245 -28.97 49.59 0.46
N ILE A 246 -27.63 49.51 0.34
CA ILE A 246 -26.90 50.01 -0.82
C ILE A 246 -27.30 49.22 -2.07
N ALA A 247 -27.28 47.88 -1.98
CA ALA A 247 -27.69 46.99 -3.07
C ALA A 247 -29.12 47.28 -3.55
N ARG A 248 -30.05 47.44 -2.60
CA ARG A 248 -31.45 47.80 -2.91
C ARG A 248 -31.59 49.18 -3.54
N ALA A 249 -30.85 50.17 -3.05
CA ALA A 249 -30.92 51.55 -3.53
C ALA A 249 -30.39 51.69 -4.97
N ILE A 250 -29.36 50.93 -5.34
CA ILE A 250 -28.83 50.91 -6.72
C ILE A 250 -29.57 49.92 -7.63
N GLY A 251 -30.53 49.15 -7.10
CA GLY A 251 -31.30 48.16 -7.86
C GLY A 251 -30.51 46.90 -8.24
N ASP A 252 -29.32 46.67 -7.65
CA ASP A 252 -28.46 45.53 -7.95
C ASP A 252 -28.97 44.25 -7.28
N LYS A 253 -29.68 43.44 -8.05
CA LYS A 253 -30.30 42.19 -7.59
C LYS A 253 -29.28 41.11 -7.24
N GLU A 254 -28.10 41.12 -7.85
CA GLU A 254 -27.06 40.16 -7.52
C GLU A 254 -26.42 40.50 -6.18
N LEU A 255 -26.07 41.76 -5.97
CA LEU A 255 -25.51 42.24 -4.72
C LEU A 255 -26.51 42.05 -3.56
N GLU A 256 -27.80 42.27 -3.83
CA GLU A 256 -28.89 41.99 -2.89
C GLU A 256 -28.92 40.50 -2.50
N ALA A 257 -28.96 39.59 -3.48
CA ALA A 257 -28.96 38.15 -3.24
C ALA A 257 -27.71 37.67 -2.48
N ARG A 258 -26.52 38.16 -2.86
CA ARG A 258 -25.25 37.80 -2.22
C ARG A 258 -25.17 38.26 -0.78
N THR A 259 -25.66 39.46 -0.50
CA THR A 259 -25.72 39.98 0.88
C THR A 259 -26.64 39.13 1.75
N ILE A 260 -27.85 38.82 1.25
CA ILE A 260 -28.82 38.00 2.00
C ILE A 260 -28.29 36.58 2.23
N PHE A 261 -27.72 35.95 1.20
CA PHE A 261 -27.14 34.61 1.28
C PHE A 261 -26.01 34.54 2.32
N ASN A 262 -25.08 35.49 2.32
CA ASN A 262 -23.99 35.53 3.29
C ASN A 262 -24.48 35.89 4.70
N THR A 263 -25.53 36.70 4.83
CA THR A 263 -26.20 36.96 6.11
C THR A 263 -26.82 35.68 6.67
N ALA A 264 -27.48 34.88 5.82
CA ALA A 264 -28.10 33.61 6.23
C ALA A 264 -27.08 32.61 6.79
N LYS A 265 -25.86 32.55 6.23
CA LYS A 265 -24.77 31.70 6.73
C LYS A 265 -24.42 31.98 8.20
N LEU A 266 -24.50 33.23 8.64
CA LEU A 266 -24.18 33.62 10.02
C LEU A 266 -25.16 33.03 11.04
N TYR A 267 -26.43 32.86 10.64
CA TYR A 267 -27.48 32.38 11.53
C TYR A 267 -27.62 30.85 11.58
N GLY A 268 -26.96 30.13 10.67
CA GLY A 268 -26.93 28.65 10.65
C GLY A 268 -26.06 28.04 11.74
N ARG A 269 -25.11 27.16 11.38
CA ARG A 269 -24.22 26.47 12.33
C ARG A 269 -23.55 27.37 13.39
N PRO A 270 -23.10 28.60 13.06
CA PRO A 270 -22.41 29.41 14.06
C PRO A 270 -23.31 30.01 15.15
N SER A 271 -24.58 30.32 14.84
CA SER A 271 -25.52 30.93 15.81
C SER A 271 -26.60 29.96 16.32
N GLY A 272 -26.87 28.88 15.59
CA GLY A 272 -27.93 27.91 15.88
C GLY A 272 -29.36 28.40 15.64
N ASP A 273 -29.54 29.59 15.03
CA ASP A 273 -30.86 30.15 14.69
C ASP A 273 -31.29 29.70 13.29
N TRP A 274 -31.55 28.39 13.18
CA TRP A 274 -31.88 27.71 11.93
C TRP A 274 -33.10 28.32 11.23
N ARG A 275 -34.08 28.78 12.01
CA ARG A 275 -35.31 29.38 11.48
C ARG A 275 -35.01 30.69 10.74
N LYS A 276 -34.22 31.57 11.35
CA LYS A 276 -33.81 32.81 10.71
C LYS A 276 -32.90 32.56 9.50
N ALA A 277 -32.04 31.56 9.56
CA ALA A 277 -31.22 31.15 8.41
C ALA A 277 -32.10 30.68 7.23
N ILE A 278 -33.11 29.84 7.47
CA ILE A 278 -34.06 29.36 6.46
C ILE A 278 -34.80 30.54 5.80
N ASP A 279 -35.35 31.46 6.60
CA ASP A 279 -36.09 32.63 6.10
C ASP A 279 -35.21 33.51 5.20
N LEU A 280 -33.95 33.70 5.57
CA LEU A 280 -32.98 34.48 4.80
C LEU A 280 -32.56 33.76 3.52
N TYR A 281 -32.24 32.46 3.56
CA TYR A 281 -31.93 31.70 2.35
C TYR A 281 -33.09 31.71 1.36
N HIS A 282 -34.32 31.52 1.83
CA HIS A 282 -35.52 31.66 1.01
C HIS A 282 -35.63 33.07 0.39
N SER A 283 -35.36 34.12 1.17
CA SER A 283 -35.39 35.50 0.71
C SER A 283 -34.29 35.84 -0.31
N ALA A 284 -33.21 35.06 -0.38
CA ALA A 284 -32.14 35.23 -1.38
C ALA A 284 -32.51 34.65 -2.76
N VAL A 285 -33.46 33.72 -2.84
CA VAL A 285 -33.82 33.01 -4.09
C VAL A 285 -34.41 33.94 -5.14
N ALA A 286 -35.39 34.78 -4.76
CA ALA A 286 -36.05 35.70 -5.68
C ALA A 286 -35.09 36.73 -6.32
N PRO A 287 -34.28 37.49 -5.56
CA PRO A 287 -33.29 38.39 -6.15
C PRO A 287 -32.21 37.62 -6.94
N GLY A 288 -31.82 36.41 -6.51
CA GLY A 288 -30.88 35.57 -7.26
C GLY A 288 -31.41 35.11 -8.62
N ARG A 289 -32.71 34.78 -8.71
CA ARG A 289 -33.37 34.50 -10.00
C ARG A 289 -33.49 35.75 -10.87
N ALA A 290 -33.84 36.89 -10.27
CA ALA A 290 -33.98 38.16 -10.98
C ALA A 290 -32.66 38.67 -11.56
N SER A 291 -31.52 38.37 -10.93
CA SER A 291 -30.18 38.68 -11.45
C SER A 291 -29.66 37.67 -12.47
N GLY A 292 -30.33 36.52 -12.65
CA GLY A 292 -29.83 35.40 -13.45
C GLY A 292 -28.71 34.58 -12.80
N ASN A 293 -28.34 34.88 -11.55
CA ASN A 293 -27.30 34.14 -10.81
C ASN A 293 -27.88 32.85 -10.21
N LEU A 294 -28.14 31.86 -11.06
CA LEU A 294 -28.66 30.56 -10.64
C LEU A 294 -27.71 29.80 -9.71
N LYS A 295 -26.41 30.12 -9.70
CA LYS A 295 -25.44 29.52 -8.77
C LYS A 295 -25.73 29.91 -7.32
N ILE A 296 -26.09 31.16 -7.08
CA ILE A 296 -26.49 31.62 -5.74
C ILE A 296 -27.83 31.01 -5.32
N VAL A 297 -28.74 30.81 -6.28
CA VAL A 297 -30.03 30.14 -6.03
C VAL A 297 -29.82 28.69 -5.61
N ALA A 298 -29.00 27.95 -6.35
CA ALA A 298 -28.66 26.55 -6.04
C ALA A 298 -27.98 26.44 -4.67
N GLY A 299 -27.02 27.32 -4.37
CA GLY A 299 -26.35 27.38 -3.07
C GLY A 299 -27.29 27.74 -1.91
N ALA A 300 -28.20 28.71 -2.11
CA ALA A 300 -29.19 29.09 -1.10
C ALA A 300 -30.13 27.94 -0.77
N LEU A 301 -30.64 27.24 -1.79
CA LEU A 301 -31.48 26.06 -1.62
C LEU A 301 -30.72 24.94 -0.91
N ASN A 302 -29.49 24.60 -1.32
CA ASN A 302 -28.71 23.56 -0.63
C ASN A 302 -28.47 23.90 0.84
N ASN A 303 -28.06 25.13 1.16
CA ASN A 303 -27.82 25.52 2.54
C ASN A 303 -29.11 25.63 3.37
N MET A 304 -30.24 25.97 2.74
CA MET A 304 -31.56 25.87 3.36
C MET A 304 -31.94 24.41 3.66
N GLY A 305 -31.64 23.48 2.74
CA GLY A 305 -31.80 22.04 2.96
C GLY A 305 -30.96 21.56 4.15
N MET A 306 -29.70 21.98 4.25
CA MET A 306 -28.86 21.67 5.42
C MET A 306 -29.42 22.27 6.71
N ALA A 307 -29.95 23.50 6.69
CA ALA A 307 -30.58 24.11 7.85
C ALA A 307 -31.83 23.33 8.31
N TYR A 308 -32.66 22.84 7.37
CA TYR A 308 -33.75 21.93 7.71
C TYR A 308 -33.25 20.60 8.31
N PHE A 309 -32.21 20.01 7.73
CA PHE A 309 -31.61 18.77 8.25
C PHE A 309 -31.07 18.95 9.68
N ASP A 310 -30.29 20.02 9.92
CA ASP A 310 -29.70 20.32 11.23
C ASP A 310 -30.76 20.71 12.28
N SER A 311 -31.90 21.25 11.85
CA SER A 311 -33.06 21.52 12.73
C SER A 311 -33.90 20.28 13.07
N GLY A 312 -33.56 19.11 12.52
CA GLY A 312 -34.27 17.85 12.76
C GLY A 312 -35.45 17.59 11.81
N GLU A 313 -35.49 18.25 10.65
CA GLU A 313 -36.57 18.11 9.64
C GLU A 313 -36.05 17.48 8.32
N PRO A 314 -35.56 16.22 8.33
CA PRO A 314 -34.84 15.63 7.20
C PRO A 314 -35.71 15.41 5.94
N TYR A 315 -37.02 15.20 6.08
CA TYR A 315 -37.92 15.08 4.92
C TYR A 315 -38.09 16.41 4.15
N LYS A 316 -38.16 17.54 4.87
CA LYS A 316 -38.18 18.86 4.22
C LYS A 316 -36.82 19.17 3.62
N ALA A 317 -35.74 18.76 4.29
CA ALA A 317 -34.39 18.90 3.73
C ALA A 317 -34.28 18.22 2.36
N LEU A 318 -34.78 16.99 2.21
CA LEU A 318 -34.79 16.26 0.94
C LEU A 318 -35.57 16.98 -0.16
N GLU A 319 -36.74 17.55 0.14
CA GLU A 319 -37.53 18.33 -0.83
C GLU A 319 -36.75 19.56 -1.33
N ILE A 320 -36.08 20.26 -0.42
CA ILE A 320 -35.30 21.45 -0.76
C ILE A 320 -33.99 21.09 -1.48
N PHE A 321 -33.33 20.00 -1.10
CA PHE A 321 -32.14 19.51 -1.80
C PHE A 321 -32.46 19.10 -3.23
N ASP A 322 -33.63 18.54 -3.52
CA ASP A 322 -34.05 18.21 -4.89
C ASP A 322 -34.20 19.46 -5.78
N GLN A 323 -34.73 20.55 -5.22
CA GLN A 323 -34.80 21.85 -5.91
C GLN A 323 -33.38 22.42 -6.17
N ALA A 324 -32.47 22.28 -5.21
CA ALA A 324 -31.07 22.67 -5.37
C ALA A 324 -30.37 21.84 -6.46
N LEU A 325 -30.58 20.53 -6.45
CA LEU A 325 -30.02 19.57 -7.41
C LEU A 325 -30.53 19.82 -8.83
N THR A 326 -31.81 20.14 -8.98
CA THR A 326 -32.40 20.52 -10.28
C THR A 326 -31.76 21.80 -10.82
N THR A 327 -31.57 22.79 -9.96
CA THR A 327 -30.97 24.07 -10.34
C THR A 327 -29.49 23.90 -10.73
N VAL A 328 -28.70 23.16 -9.96
CA VAL A 328 -27.27 22.95 -10.25
C VAL A 328 -27.03 22.12 -11.51
N ARG A 329 -27.92 21.15 -11.80
CA ARG A 329 -27.89 20.40 -13.07
C ARG A 329 -28.15 21.28 -14.28
N SER A 330 -29.08 22.24 -14.18
CA SER A 330 -29.33 23.21 -15.26
C SER A 330 -28.13 24.11 -15.56
N LEU A 331 -27.24 24.30 -14.57
CA LEU A 331 -25.99 25.04 -14.72
C LEU A 331 -24.86 24.21 -15.35
N GLY A 332 -24.99 22.88 -15.40
CA GLY A 332 -23.89 21.98 -15.72
C GLY A 332 -22.75 22.03 -14.70
N ASP A 333 -22.98 22.52 -13.47
CA ASP A 333 -21.96 22.65 -12.43
C ASP A 333 -21.79 21.30 -11.71
N ARG A 334 -21.00 20.42 -12.33
CA ARG A 334 -20.76 19.05 -11.87
C ARG A 334 -20.10 18.96 -10.49
N GLN A 335 -19.27 19.94 -10.15
CA GLN A 335 -18.58 19.95 -8.85
C GLN A 335 -19.58 20.16 -7.71
N ASN A 336 -20.47 21.15 -7.84
CA ASN A 336 -21.51 21.39 -6.84
C ASN A 336 -22.60 20.30 -6.88
N GLU A 337 -22.88 19.70 -8.05
CA GLU A 337 -23.78 18.54 -8.16
C GLU A 337 -23.31 17.39 -7.25
N ALA A 338 -22.03 17.01 -7.31
CA ALA A 338 -21.47 15.95 -6.47
C ALA A 338 -21.58 16.29 -4.96
N GLY A 339 -21.30 17.53 -4.57
CA GLY A 339 -21.42 17.97 -3.18
C GLY A 339 -22.87 17.97 -2.67
N TYR A 340 -23.85 18.30 -3.51
CA TYR A 340 -25.26 18.28 -3.10
C TYR A 340 -25.78 16.85 -2.95
N LEU A 341 -25.31 15.92 -3.77
CA LEU A 341 -25.61 14.49 -3.63
C LEU A 341 -25.08 13.92 -2.29
N HIS A 342 -23.94 14.39 -1.78
CA HIS A 342 -23.46 14.00 -0.44
C HIS A 342 -24.43 14.43 0.68
N ASN A 343 -24.97 15.64 0.60
CA ASN A 343 -25.95 16.13 1.57
C ASN A 343 -27.27 15.36 1.50
N ILE A 344 -27.72 15.00 0.28
CA ILE A 344 -28.90 14.16 0.06
C ILE A 344 -28.68 12.76 0.65
N ALA A 345 -27.52 12.15 0.42
CA ALA A 345 -27.17 10.84 0.97
C ALA A 345 -27.22 10.84 2.51
N MET A 346 -26.66 11.87 3.15
CA MET A 346 -26.73 12.04 4.60
C MET A 346 -28.16 12.22 5.12
N ALA A 347 -29.01 12.95 4.39
CA ALA A 347 -30.43 13.11 4.73
C ALA A 347 -31.24 11.80 4.55
N LEU A 348 -30.91 11.00 3.53
CA LEU A 348 -31.50 9.66 3.33
C LEU A 348 -31.07 8.68 4.43
N TYR A 349 -29.80 8.73 4.84
CA TYR A 349 -29.30 7.94 5.94
C TYR A 349 -30.01 8.26 7.27
N SER A 350 -30.25 9.54 7.58
CA SER A 350 -30.91 9.93 8.84
C SER A 350 -32.38 9.51 8.94
N VAL A 351 -33.06 9.30 7.80
CA VAL A 351 -34.42 8.74 7.77
C VAL A 351 -34.44 7.21 7.66
N GLY A 352 -33.27 6.56 7.71
CA GLY A 352 -33.11 5.10 7.70
C GLY A 352 -33.09 4.46 6.32
N ASP A 353 -33.07 5.24 5.23
CA ASP A 353 -33.06 4.73 3.85
C ASP A 353 -31.62 4.56 3.33
N VAL A 354 -30.89 3.64 3.97
CA VAL A 354 -29.44 3.42 3.75
C VAL A 354 -29.13 3.02 2.31
N GLN A 355 -30.01 2.24 1.66
CA GLN A 355 -29.80 1.80 0.28
C GLN A 355 -29.92 2.96 -0.72
N LYS A 356 -30.95 3.81 -0.60
CA LYS A 356 -31.05 4.99 -1.47
C LYS A 356 -29.91 5.98 -1.24
N SER A 357 -29.40 6.06 -0.02
CA SER A 357 -28.19 6.84 0.28
C SER A 357 -26.98 6.35 -0.54
N LEU A 358 -26.76 5.02 -0.60
CA LEU A 358 -25.72 4.43 -1.45
C LEU A 358 -25.92 4.71 -2.94
N ASP A 359 -27.16 4.56 -3.44
CA ASP A 359 -27.46 4.81 -4.85
C ASP A 359 -27.16 6.27 -5.25
N VAL A 360 -27.44 7.22 -4.36
CA VAL A 360 -27.09 8.64 -4.53
C VAL A 360 -25.57 8.86 -4.50
N LEU A 361 -24.85 8.17 -3.61
CA LEU A 361 -23.39 8.24 -3.53
C LEU A 361 -22.69 7.63 -4.76
N ASP A 362 -23.27 6.60 -5.39
CA ASP A 362 -22.76 6.04 -6.65
C ASP A 362 -22.88 7.05 -7.80
N GLY A 363 -23.99 7.81 -7.83
CA GLY A 363 -24.14 8.95 -8.75
C GLY A 363 -23.09 10.04 -8.52
N ALA A 364 -22.79 10.38 -7.26
CA ALA A 364 -21.75 11.34 -6.92
C ALA A 364 -20.35 10.82 -7.31
N GLU A 365 -20.06 9.55 -7.08
CA GLU A 365 -18.79 8.92 -7.44
C GLU A 365 -18.56 8.93 -8.96
N ALA A 366 -19.60 8.66 -9.75
CA ALA A 366 -19.52 8.73 -11.21
C ALA A 366 -19.13 10.13 -11.72
N ILE A 367 -19.70 11.18 -11.12
CA ILE A 367 -19.35 12.57 -11.44
C ILE A 367 -17.90 12.85 -11.03
N VAL A 368 -17.51 12.50 -9.81
CA VAL A 368 -16.16 12.73 -9.28
C VAL A 368 -15.09 12.06 -10.16
N ARG A 369 -15.33 10.82 -10.61
CA ARG A 369 -14.42 10.10 -11.51
C ARG A 369 -14.36 10.72 -12.91
N THR A 370 -15.51 11.08 -13.48
CA THR A 370 -15.59 11.64 -14.84
C THR A 370 -14.91 13.00 -14.93
N GLU A 371 -15.15 13.85 -13.94
CA GLU A 371 -14.63 15.23 -13.88
C GLU A 371 -13.26 15.33 -13.20
N LYS A 372 -12.67 14.20 -12.78
CA LYS A 372 -11.38 14.11 -12.08
C LYS A 372 -11.28 15.02 -10.84
N LEU A 373 -12.35 15.04 -10.04
CA LEU A 373 -12.47 15.89 -8.85
C LEU A 373 -11.80 15.24 -7.62
N SER A 374 -10.48 15.05 -7.69
CA SER A 374 -9.73 14.25 -6.71
C SER A 374 -9.79 14.77 -5.26
N PHE A 375 -10.10 16.05 -5.04
CA PHE A 375 -10.30 16.62 -3.70
C PHE A 375 -11.64 16.19 -3.05
N ILE A 376 -12.66 15.82 -3.84
CA ILE A 376 -14.01 15.45 -3.37
C ILE A 376 -14.14 13.94 -3.16
N GLU A 377 -13.33 13.16 -3.87
CA GLU A 377 -13.34 11.69 -3.79
C GLU A 377 -13.18 11.12 -2.37
N PRO A 378 -12.30 11.64 -1.50
CA PRO A 378 -12.17 11.19 -0.12
C PRO A 378 -13.50 11.26 0.63
N TYR A 379 -14.23 12.37 0.53
CA TYR A 379 -15.53 12.52 1.20
C TYR A 379 -16.58 11.52 0.70
N THR A 380 -16.59 11.25 -0.61
CA THR A 380 -17.48 10.24 -1.21
C THR A 380 -17.18 8.85 -0.65
N ARG A 381 -15.90 8.48 -0.58
CA ARG A 381 -15.42 7.21 -0.01
C ARG A 381 -15.76 7.07 1.47
N HIS A 382 -15.65 8.16 2.22
CA HIS A 382 -16.00 8.20 3.64
C HIS A 382 -17.49 7.88 3.86
N LEU A 383 -18.37 8.58 3.14
CA LEU A 383 -19.82 8.37 3.26
C LEU A 383 -20.23 6.96 2.83
N LYS A 384 -19.65 6.42 1.74
CA LYS A 384 -19.91 5.03 1.33
C LYS A 384 -19.46 4.03 2.39
N GLY A 385 -18.29 4.25 3.00
CA GLY A 385 -17.82 3.44 4.12
C GLY A 385 -18.82 3.43 5.28
N LEU A 386 -19.39 4.59 5.63
CA LEU A 386 -20.41 4.69 6.68
C LEU A 386 -21.68 3.91 6.32
N MET A 387 -22.13 4.00 5.06
CA MET A 387 -23.32 3.26 4.61
C MET A 387 -23.07 1.74 4.63
N PHE A 388 -21.91 1.28 4.16
CA PHE A 388 -21.54 -0.14 4.23
C PHE A 388 -21.43 -0.62 5.69
N SER A 389 -20.87 0.19 6.59
CA SER A 389 -20.85 -0.13 8.03
C SER A 389 -22.26 -0.27 8.60
N ALA A 390 -23.19 0.60 8.21
CA ALA A 390 -24.59 0.56 8.65
C ALA A 390 -25.37 -0.65 8.10
N LEU A 391 -24.98 -1.18 6.94
CA LEU A 391 -25.53 -2.41 6.35
C LEU A 391 -24.88 -3.70 6.89
N GLY A 392 -23.86 -3.59 7.76
CA GLY A 392 -23.08 -4.74 8.24
C GLY A 392 -22.05 -5.27 7.23
N GLU A 393 -21.85 -4.57 6.12
CA GLU A 393 -20.89 -4.92 5.07
C GLU A 393 -19.48 -4.40 5.41
N HIS A 394 -18.93 -4.89 6.53
CA HIS A 394 -17.72 -4.33 7.13
C HIS A 394 -16.47 -4.39 6.22
N GLU A 395 -16.35 -5.40 5.36
CA GLU A 395 -15.25 -5.50 4.38
C GLU A 395 -15.32 -4.38 3.32
N ARG A 396 -16.51 -4.14 2.76
CA ARG A 396 -16.73 -3.05 1.79
C ARG A 396 -16.58 -1.68 2.44
N ALA A 397 -16.90 -1.58 3.74
CA ALA A 397 -16.65 -0.40 4.53
C ALA A 397 -15.15 -0.12 4.68
N ILE A 398 -14.37 -1.14 5.06
CA ILE A 398 -12.90 -1.05 5.21
C ILE A 398 -12.26 -0.65 3.88
N GLU A 399 -12.62 -1.31 2.78
CA GLU A 399 -12.10 -0.99 1.45
C GLU A 399 -12.38 0.48 1.09
N SER A 400 -13.62 0.93 1.31
CA SER A 400 -14.02 2.30 1.03
C SER A 400 -13.23 3.31 1.88
N TYR A 401 -13.07 3.04 3.18
CA TYR A 401 -12.29 3.93 4.05
C TYR A 401 -10.79 3.93 3.72
N GLN A 402 -10.21 2.79 3.33
CA GLN A 402 -8.79 2.69 2.95
C GLN A 402 -8.50 3.47 1.66
N GLN A 403 -9.36 3.35 0.65
CA GLN A 403 -9.28 4.15 -0.57
C GLN A 403 -9.39 5.65 -0.26
N GLY A 404 -10.32 6.03 0.63
CA GLY A 404 -10.47 7.40 1.11
C GLY A 404 -9.23 7.91 1.87
N LEU A 405 -8.60 7.07 2.70
CA LEU A 405 -7.41 7.40 3.47
C LEU A 405 -6.18 7.63 2.58
N LEU A 406 -5.96 6.80 1.56
CA LEU A 406 -4.87 6.96 0.60
C LEU A 406 -4.93 8.35 -0.08
N LEU A 407 -6.13 8.71 -0.55
CA LEU A 407 -6.37 10.01 -1.16
C LEU A 407 -6.26 11.14 -0.12
N ALA A 408 -6.77 10.95 1.11
CA ALA A 408 -6.65 11.93 2.18
C ALA A 408 -5.19 12.27 2.52
N ARG A 409 -4.31 11.27 2.54
CA ARG A 409 -2.87 11.43 2.74
C ARG A 409 -2.22 12.16 1.58
N GLN A 410 -2.57 11.81 0.35
CA GLN A 410 -2.06 12.47 -0.85
C GLN A 410 -2.34 13.98 -0.84
N PHE A 411 -3.51 14.41 -0.35
CA PHE A 411 -3.90 15.82 -0.29
C PHE A 411 -3.62 16.51 1.06
N GLY A 412 -2.95 15.84 2.01
CA GLY A 412 -2.59 16.43 3.30
C GLY A 412 -3.77 16.73 4.24
N MET A 413 -4.90 16.04 4.09
CA MET A 413 -6.12 16.25 4.89
C MET A 413 -6.04 15.60 6.27
N ARG A 414 -5.30 16.23 7.20
CA ARG A 414 -5.00 15.68 8.55
C ARG A 414 -6.23 15.32 9.39
N ASN A 415 -7.32 16.10 9.29
CA ASN A 415 -8.56 15.81 10.04
C ASN A 415 -9.34 14.64 9.43
N GLY A 416 -9.34 14.51 8.10
CA GLY A 416 -9.95 13.39 7.39
C GLY A 416 -9.23 12.08 7.68
N GLU A 417 -7.89 12.10 7.70
CA GLU A 417 -7.07 10.94 8.03
C GLU A 417 -7.43 10.31 9.39
N ARG A 418 -7.60 11.13 10.44
CA ARG A 418 -8.03 10.63 11.76
C ARG A 418 -9.37 9.91 11.69
N SER A 419 -10.35 10.51 11.01
CA SER A 419 -11.70 9.93 10.92
C SER A 419 -11.72 8.64 10.12
N PHE A 420 -10.93 8.54 9.04
CA PHE A 420 -10.76 7.29 8.31
C PHE A 420 -10.11 6.21 9.17
N LEU A 421 -9.01 6.51 9.86
CA LEU A 421 -8.32 5.56 10.72
C LEU A 421 -9.22 5.05 11.86
N MET A 422 -10.03 5.94 12.46
CA MET A 422 -11.00 5.57 13.49
C MET A 422 -12.08 4.64 12.94
N ASN A 423 -12.69 4.98 11.81
CA ASN A 423 -13.77 4.18 11.22
C ASN A 423 -13.25 2.87 10.59
N ILE A 424 -12.02 2.84 10.08
CA ILE A 424 -11.32 1.61 9.70
C ILE A 424 -11.13 0.74 10.94
N GLY A 425 -10.64 1.30 12.04
CA GLY A 425 -10.52 0.61 13.31
C GLY A 425 -11.85 0.02 13.76
N GLU A 426 -12.94 0.80 13.75
CA GLU A 426 -14.28 0.32 14.13
C GLU A 426 -14.83 -0.75 13.18
N ALA A 427 -14.68 -0.59 11.86
CA ALA A 427 -15.12 -1.58 10.89
C ALA A 427 -14.28 -2.86 10.95
N GLN A 428 -12.97 -2.76 11.23
CA GLN A 428 -12.10 -3.90 11.49
C GLN A 428 -12.47 -4.62 12.80
N LEU A 429 -12.80 -3.87 13.85
CA LEU A 429 -13.30 -4.42 15.11
C LEU A 429 -14.56 -5.27 14.88
N ARG A 430 -15.49 -4.82 14.03
CA ARG A 430 -16.74 -5.53 13.73
C ARG A 430 -16.61 -6.64 12.67
N ALA A 431 -15.55 -6.63 11.86
CA ALA A 431 -15.29 -7.65 10.83
C ALA A 431 -14.58 -8.91 11.38
N GLY A 432 -13.99 -8.83 12.58
CA GLY A 432 -13.06 -9.84 13.12
C GLY A 432 -13.60 -10.75 14.24
N ASP A 433 -14.90 -10.71 14.56
CA ASP A 433 -15.43 -11.47 15.70
C ASP A 433 -15.31 -12.98 15.48
N VAL A 434 -14.54 -13.64 16.35
CA VAL A 434 -14.57 -15.09 16.53
C VAL A 434 -15.79 -15.42 17.39
N ILE A 435 -16.84 -15.97 16.79
CA ILE A 435 -18.03 -16.44 17.50
C ILE A 435 -18.11 -17.96 17.30
N ALA A 436 -18.32 -18.72 18.38
CA ALA A 436 -18.58 -20.15 18.25
C ALA A 436 -19.86 -20.39 17.45
N ASN A 437 -19.82 -21.31 16.48
CA ASN A 437 -20.98 -21.64 15.63
C ASN A 437 -22.18 -22.19 16.45
N ASP A 438 -21.92 -22.67 17.68
CA ASP A 438 -22.89 -23.17 18.65
C ASP A 438 -23.09 -22.25 19.87
N GLY A 439 -22.66 -20.98 19.79
CA GLY A 439 -22.67 -20.05 20.92
C GLY A 439 -24.07 -19.76 21.47
N THR A 440 -24.26 -19.99 22.77
CA THR A 440 -25.50 -19.70 23.51
C THR A 440 -25.27 -18.61 24.58
N ALA A 441 -26.35 -18.08 25.17
CA ALA A 441 -26.23 -17.23 26.36
C ALA A 441 -25.50 -17.97 27.50
N GLU A 442 -24.69 -17.25 28.27
CA GLU A 442 -23.85 -17.79 29.37
C GLU A 442 -22.76 -18.80 28.94
N SER A 443 -22.34 -18.80 27.68
CA SER A 443 -21.23 -19.63 27.21
C SER A 443 -19.84 -19.09 27.59
N PHE A 444 -19.70 -17.82 28.01
CA PHE A 444 -18.42 -17.22 28.40
C PHE A 444 -17.27 -17.48 27.40
N PHE A 445 -17.57 -17.42 26.10
CA PHE A 445 -16.59 -17.65 25.04
C PHE A 445 -15.44 -16.62 25.12
N GLY A 446 -14.20 -17.07 24.95
CA GLY A 446 -13.03 -16.20 25.17
C GLY A 446 -12.54 -16.19 26.63
N GLN A 447 -12.97 -17.14 27.48
CA GLN A 447 -12.42 -17.29 28.85
C GLN A 447 -10.92 -17.63 28.85
N LEU A 448 -10.47 -18.25 27.78
CA LEU A 448 -9.07 -18.59 27.49
C LEU A 448 -8.84 -18.31 26.01
N VAL A 449 -7.69 -17.70 25.68
CA VAL A 449 -7.16 -17.65 24.32
C VAL A 449 -5.70 -18.12 24.31
N ALA A 450 -5.31 -18.83 23.26
CA ALA A 450 -3.92 -19.15 22.94
C ALA A 450 -3.75 -19.08 21.41
N ILE A 451 -2.58 -18.70 20.89
CA ILE A 451 -2.36 -18.56 19.44
C ILE A 451 -0.94 -18.96 19.07
N SER A 452 -0.78 -19.60 17.91
CA SER A 452 0.49 -19.85 17.26
C SER A 452 0.31 -19.68 15.75
N GLY A 453 0.96 -18.67 15.17
CA GLY A 453 0.76 -18.25 13.79
C GLY A 453 -0.72 -17.98 13.49
N ASP A 454 -1.25 -18.67 12.49
CA ASP A 454 -2.65 -18.56 12.05
C ASP A 454 -3.61 -19.51 12.76
N THR A 455 -3.23 -20.10 13.90
CA THR A 455 -4.08 -21.06 14.63
C THR A 455 -4.28 -20.60 16.07
N ALA A 456 -5.55 -20.51 16.49
CA ALA A 456 -5.96 -20.04 17.80
C ALA A 456 -6.78 -21.10 18.53
N ILE A 457 -6.65 -21.14 19.86
CA ILE A 457 -7.46 -21.95 20.77
C ILE A 457 -8.28 -21.02 21.63
N VAL A 458 -9.59 -21.24 21.65
CA VAL A 458 -10.52 -20.45 22.45
C VAL A 458 -11.31 -21.35 23.40
N GLY A 459 -11.30 -21.00 24.69
CA GLY A 459 -12.06 -21.69 25.72
C GLY A 459 -13.47 -21.11 25.89
N ALA A 460 -14.45 -21.98 26.11
CA ALA A 460 -15.83 -21.59 26.48
C ALA A 460 -16.46 -22.60 27.46
N LEU A 461 -17.53 -22.19 28.14
CA LEU A 461 -18.33 -22.99 29.05
C LEU A 461 -19.62 -23.45 28.38
N VAL A 462 -20.09 -24.66 28.71
CA VAL A 462 -21.41 -25.14 28.28
C VAL A 462 -22.46 -24.79 29.32
N ASN A 463 -23.57 -24.21 28.87
CA ASN A 463 -24.70 -23.91 29.74
C ASN A 463 -25.32 -25.22 30.28
N ASN A 464 -25.56 -25.29 31.59
CA ASN A 464 -26.06 -26.43 32.39
C ASN A 464 -25.07 -27.50 32.93
N GLY A 465 -23.75 -27.30 32.90
CA GLY A 465 -22.84 -28.37 33.42
C GLY A 465 -21.49 -27.96 34.03
N ASN A 466 -21.10 -26.68 34.03
CA ASN A 466 -19.73 -26.26 34.40
C ASN A 466 -18.59 -26.89 33.60
N ASN A 467 -18.85 -27.68 32.55
CA ASN A 467 -17.84 -28.31 31.70
C ASN A 467 -17.30 -27.32 30.67
N GLY A 468 -15.99 -27.18 30.60
CA GLY A 468 -15.28 -26.33 29.66
C GLY A 468 -14.91 -27.06 28.36
N LEU A 469 -14.93 -26.32 27.26
CA LEU A 469 -14.63 -26.77 25.91
C LEU A 469 -13.50 -25.94 25.31
N PHE A 470 -12.72 -26.55 24.41
CA PHE A 470 -11.67 -25.88 23.65
C PHE A 470 -11.99 -25.95 22.16
N TYR A 471 -12.05 -24.79 21.52
CA TYR A 471 -12.31 -24.64 20.10
C TYR A 471 -11.04 -24.23 19.38
N VAL A 472 -10.76 -24.86 18.24
CA VAL A 472 -9.64 -24.49 17.36
C VAL A 472 -10.17 -23.59 16.26
N PHE A 473 -9.56 -22.43 16.08
CA PHE A 473 -9.81 -21.51 14.98
C PHE A 473 -8.57 -21.40 14.10
N VAL A 474 -8.77 -21.31 12.79
CA VAL A 474 -7.70 -21.10 11.80
C VAL A 474 -7.99 -19.85 10.98
N ARG A 475 -6.96 -19.01 10.82
CA ARG A 475 -7.00 -17.79 10.04
C ARG A 475 -6.67 -18.05 8.58
N SER A 476 -7.45 -17.46 7.68
CA SER A 476 -7.13 -17.31 6.26
C SER A 476 -7.39 -15.86 5.85
N GLY A 477 -6.35 -15.13 5.46
CA GLY A 477 -6.43 -13.69 5.31
C GLY A 477 -6.74 -13.01 6.65
N ASN A 478 -7.84 -12.26 6.73
CA ASN A 478 -8.31 -11.62 7.96
C ASN A 478 -9.41 -12.40 8.68
N THR A 479 -9.85 -13.55 8.14
CA THR A 479 -11.00 -14.30 8.64
C THR A 479 -10.54 -15.47 9.50
N TRP A 480 -11.11 -15.60 10.69
CA TRP A 480 -10.92 -16.76 11.57
C TRP A 480 -12.11 -17.72 11.43
N THR A 481 -11.84 -19.00 11.25
CA THR A 481 -12.87 -20.04 11.08
C THR A 481 -12.69 -21.16 12.09
N GLN A 482 -13.78 -21.62 12.70
CA GLN A 482 -13.75 -22.74 13.64
C GLN A 482 -13.43 -24.03 12.86
N GLN A 483 -12.26 -24.62 13.12
CA GLN A 483 -11.81 -25.86 12.49
C GLN A 483 -12.20 -27.10 13.29
N ALA A 484 -12.08 -27.06 14.62
CA ALA A 484 -12.26 -28.24 15.46
C ALA A 484 -12.70 -27.90 16.89
N LYS A 485 -13.09 -28.95 17.62
CA LYS A 485 -13.38 -28.94 19.06
C LYS A 485 -12.57 -30.05 19.71
N LEU A 486 -11.78 -29.73 20.73
CA LEU A 486 -10.89 -30.69 21.40
C LEU A 486 -11.58 -31.23 22.65
N ILE A 487 -11.63 -32.56 22.77
CA ILE A 487 -12.25 -33.29 23.89
C ILE A 487 -11.29 -34.42 24.28
N PRO A 488 -10.87 -34.51 25.57
CA PRO A 488 -10.09 -35.64 26.06
C PRO A 488 -10.76 -36.98 25.80
N SER A 489 -9.97 -37.99 25.42
CA SER A 489 -10.41 -39.33 25.05
C SER A 489 -11.11 -40.10 26.19
N ASP A 490 -10.76 -39.78 27.43
CA ASP A 490 -11.35 -40.34 28.65
C ASP A 490 -12.56 -39.54 29.18
N GLY A 491 -12.98 -38.50 28.46
CA GLY A 491 -14.18 -37.72 28.76
C GLY A 491 -14.10 -36.89 30.05
N VAL A 492 -12.89 -36.68 30.60
CA VAL A 492 -12.71 -35.86 31.81
C VAL A 492 -13.22 -34.45 31.58
N ALA A 493 -14.19 -34.03 32.39
CA ALA A 493 -14.73 -32.68 32.37
C ALA A 493 -13.74 -31.68 32.97
N VAL A 494 -13.43 -30.62 32.21
CA VAL A 494 -12.64 -29.49 32.71
C VAL A 494 -13.60 -28.49 33.35
N ASN A 495 -13.77 -28.54 34.66
CA ASN A 495 -14.79 -27.73 35.34
C ASN A 495 -14.37 -26.25 35.48
N PHE A 496 -15.34 -25.34 35.54
CA PHE A 496 -15.11 -23.89 35.76
C PHE A 496 -14.20 -23.60 36.98
N HIS A 497 -14.38 -24.35 38.07
CA HIS A 497 -13.59 -24.21 39.31
C HIS A 497 -12.10 -24.57 39.14
N SER A 498 -11.79 -25.49 38.23
CA SER A 498 -10.41 -25.86 37.87
C SER A 498 -9.76 -24.91 36.86
N GLY A 499 -10.56 -24.09 36.16
CA GLY A 499 -10.10 -23.13 35.15
C GLY A 499 -9.67 -23.76 33.82
N LEU A 500 -10.14 -23.20 32.71
CA LEU A 500 -9.70 -23.61 31.36
C LEU A 500 -8.26 -23.17 31.11
N ARG A 501 -7.37 -24.11 30.73
CA ARG A 501 -5.98 -23.82 30.35
C ARG A 501 -5.60 -24.62 29.10
N ALA A 502 -5.03 -23.93 28.13
CA ALA A 502 -4.43 -24.54 26.96
C ALA A 502 -3.25 -23.72 26.49
N ALA A 503 -2.34 -24.39 25.79
CA ALA A 503 -1.22 -23.75 25.12
C ALA A 503 -1.03 -24.40 23.75
N ILE A 504 -0.53 -23.63 22.78
CA ILE A 504 -0.35 -24.07 21.39
C ILE A 504 1.05 -23.70 20.90
N SER A 505 1.69 -24.61 20.17
CA SER A 505 2.93 -24.35 19.44
C SER A 505 2.87 -25.09 18.10
N GLY A 506 2.78 -24.32 17.01
CA GLY A 506 2.55 -24.85 15.66
C GLY A 506 1.31 -25.76 15.58
N ASP A 507 1.51 -27.00 15.17
CA ASP A 507 0.46 -28.02 14.99
C ASP A 507 0.10 -28.79 16.27
N ARG A 508 0.47 -28.28 17.45
CA ARG A 508 0.34 -29.00 18.73
C ARG A 508 -0.38 -28.16 19.76
N VAL A 509 -1.39 -28.75 20.39
CA VAL A 509 -2.14 -28.13 21.47
C VAL A 509 -2.03 -28.99 22.71
N VAL A 510 -1.83 -28.38 23.86
CA VAL A 510 -1.95 -29.05 25.16
C VAL A 510 -3.14 -28.46 25.88
N ILE A 511 -4.07 -29.28 26.33
CA ILE A 511 -5.19 -28.87 27.17
C ILE A 511 -5.10 -29.52 28.55
N ASN A 512 -5.71 -28.88 29.53
CA ASN A 512 -5.58 -29.23 30.94
C ASN A 512 -6.69 -30.21 31.39
N GLY A 513 -6.40 -31.02 32.41
CA GLY A 513 -7.37 -31.93 33.02
C GLY A 513 -7.04 -32.27 34.47
N PRO A 514 -7.05 -31.28 35.38
CA PRO A 514 -6.59 -31.46 36.76
C PRO A 514 -7.50 -32.35 37.62
N ALA A 515 -8.74 -32.60 37.19
CA ALA A 515 -9.68 -33.50 37.85
C ALA A 515 -9.58 -34.96 37.37
N ALA A 516 -8.63 -35.29 36.48
CA ALA A 516 -8.48 -36.65 35.96
C ALA A 516 -8.13 -37.61 37.10
N THR A 517 -8.85 -38.73 37.16
CA THR A 517 -8.58 -39.83 38.10
C THR A 517 -7.69 -40.86 37.42
N ILE A 518 -6.49 -41.09 37.96
CA ILE A 518 -5.50 -42.00 37.38
C ILE A 518 -5.29 -43.15 38.36
N ASN A 519 -5.52 -44.40 37.92
CA ASN A 519 -5.30 -45.60 38.73
C ASN A 519 -5.95 -45.58 40.15
N SER A 520 -7.12 -44.95 40.30
CA SER A 520 -7.86 -44.71 41.55
C SER A 520 -7.42 -43.51 42.40
N ASN A 521 -6.37 -42.79 42.01
CA ASN A 521 -6.01 -41.52 42.62
C ASN A 521 -6.94 -40.41 42.09
N ILE A 522 -7.91 -40.03 42.91
CA ILE A 522 -8.83 -38.95 42.59
C ILE A 522 -8.07 -37.63 42.43
N ASN A 523 -8.44 -36.81 41.44
CA ASN A 523 -7.82 -35.50 41.19
C ASN A 523 -6.28 -35.53 41.10
N GLN A 524 -5.67 -36.68 40.74
CA GLN A 524 -4.24 -36.73 40.44
C GLN A 524 -3.93 -35.79 39.26
N GLY A 525 -4.82 -35.74 38.29
CA GLY A 525 -4.77 -34.83 37.17
C GLY A 525 -3.95 -35.35 35.97
N ALA A 526 -4.21 -34.75 34.80
CA ALA A 526 -3.59 -35.08 33.53
C ALA A 526 -3.47 -33.83 32.62
N ALA A 527 -2.62 -33.93 31.61
CA ALA A 527 -2.59 -32.99 30.48
C ALA A 527 -2.68 -33.76 29.15
N TYR A 528 -3.40 -33.24 28.18
CA TYR A 528 -3.71 -33.96 26.94
C TYR A 528 -3.10 -33.23 25.75
N VAL A 529 -2.26 -33.92 24.99
CA VAL A 529 -1.59 -33.38 23.81
C VAL A 529 -2.37 -33.76 22.56
N PHE A 530 -2.79 -32.78 21.79
CA PHE A 530 -3.43 -32.94 20.49
C PHE A 530 -2.46 -32.51 19.38
N VAL A 531 -2.51 -33.22 18.26
CA VAL A 531 -1.71 -32.92 17.06
C VAL A 531 -2.62 -32.77 15.83
N ARG A 532 -2.29 -31.79 14.99
CA ARG A 532 -2.96 -31.54 13.71
C ARG A 532 -2.33 -32.35 12.58
N ASN A 533 -3.17 -32.98 11.76
CA ASN A 533 -2.81 -33.53 10.46
C ASN A 533 -3.83 -33.06 9.41
N GLY A 534 -3.41 -32.19 8.49
CA GLY A 534 -4.34 -31.46 7.61
C GLY A 534 -5.30 -30.59 8.43
N THR A 535 -6.59 -30.85 8.33
CA THR A 535 -7.64 -30.16 9.11
C THR A 535 -8.07 -30.91 10.37
N THR A 536 -7.54 -32.12 10.61
CA THR A 536 -8.00 -33.00 11.69
C THR A 536 -7.10 -32.89 12.91
N TRP A 537 -7.70 -32.75 14.09
CA TRP A 537 -7.01 -32.78 15.38
C TRP A 537 -7.26 -34.10 16.08
N THR A 538 -6.19 -34.74 16.56
CA THR A 538 -6.25 -36.04 17.26
C THR A 538 -5.46 -35.99 18.56
N GLU A 539 -5.96 -36.63 19.61
CA GLU A 539 -5.22 -36.79 20.87
C GLU A 539 -4.02 -37.72 20.61
N GLN A 540 -2.82 -37.17 20.74
CA GLN A 540 -1.56 -37.88 20.57
C GLN A 540 -1.17 -38.63 21.84
N GLN A 541 -1.29 -38.00 23.01
CA GLN A 541 -0.84 -38.57 24.28
C GLN A 541 -1.50 -37.88 25.48
N ARG A 542 -1.82 -38.67 26.52
CA ARG A 542 -2.15 -38.19 27.88
C ARG A 542 -0.88 -38.22 28.75
N LEU A 543 -0.54 -37.09 29.34
CA LEU A 543 0.61 -36.90 30.24
C LEU A 543 0.17 -36.98 31.70
N THR A 544 0.98 -37.63 32.53
CA THR A 544 0.80 -37.77 33.98
C THR A 544 2.15 -37.68 34.67
N ALA A 545 2.23 -37.05 35.85
CA ALA A 545 3.44 -37.03 36.68
C ALA A 545 3.90 -38.44 37.06
N SER A 546 5.21 -38.69 36.98
CA SER A 546 5.83 -39.98 37.32
C SER A 546 5.63 -40.39 38.79
N ASP A 547 5.46 -39.42 39.68
CA ASP A 547 5.23 -39.58 41.12
C ASP A 547 3.83 -39.12 41.57
N GLY A 548 2.91 -38.91 40.62
CA GLY A 548 1.61 -38.32 40.94
C GLY A 548 0.76 -39.16 41.92
N ALA A 549 0.19 -38.46 42.90
CA ALA A 549 -0.68 -38.95 43.95
C ALA A 549 -2.09 -38.36 43.85
N ALA A 550 -2.99 -38.78 44.74
CA ALA A 550 -4.32 -38.22 44.81
C ALA A 550 -4.27 -36.75 45.24
N GLU A 551 -5.14 -35.93 44.64
CA GLU A 551 -5.26 -34.47 44.87
C GLU A 551 -4.12 -33.58 44.38
N ASP A 552 -3.05 -34.09 43.76
CA ASP A 552 -1.93 -33.29 43.26
C ASP A 552 -2.32 -32.26 42.18
N GLN A 553 -3.45 -32.48 41.50
CA GLN A 553 -3.99 -31.60 40.45
C GLN A 553 -2.98 -31.32 39.33
N PHE A 554 -2.26 -32.35 38.87
CA PHE A 554 -1.40 -32.27 37.69
C PHE A 554 -2.22 -31.80 36.47
N GLY A 555 -1.69 -30.84 35.72
CA GLY A 555 -2.47 -30.19 34.66
C GLY A 555 -3.38 -29.10 35.20
N SER A 556 -3.03 -28.45 36.32
CA SER A 556 -3.71 -27.21 36.73
C SER A 556 -3.41 -26.03 35.79
N VAL A 557 -2.26 -26.07 35.14
CA VAL A 557 -1.81 -25.13 34.10
C VAL A 557 -0.84 -25.84 33.16
N VAL A 558 -0.81 -25.41 31.91
CA VAL A 558 0.05 -25.98 30.86
C VAL A 558 0.69 -24.87 30.04
N SER A 559 1.90 -25.09 29.54
CA SER A 559 2.59 -24.26 28.56
C SER A 559 3.40 -25.15 27.61
N ILE A 560 3.54 -24.76 26.35
CA ILE A 560 4.29 -25.50 25.33
C ILE A 560 5.12 -24.53 24.49
N ASP A 561 6.36 -24.93 24.18
CA ASP A 561 7.20 -24.27 23.20
C ASP A 561 7.97 -25.33 22.40
N GLY A 562 7.65 -25.43 21.11
CA GLY A 562 8.16 -26.47 20.21
C GLY A 562 7.95 -27.88 20.76
N ASP A 563 9.05 -28.56 21.05
CA ASP A 563 9.11 -29.94 21.55
C ASP A 563 9.26 -30.02 23.09
N SER A 564 8.92 -28.95 23.82
CA SER A 564 8.95 -28.91 25.29
C SER A 564 7.59 -28.49 25.87
N ILE A 565 7.08 -29.24 26.85
CA ILE A 565 5.84 -28.94 27.59
C ILE A 565 6.17 -28.76 29.07
N VAL A 566 5.55 -27.78 29.71
CA VAL A 566 5.56 -27.63 31.17
C VAL A 566 4.15 -27.78 31.72
N VAL A 567 3.99 -28.62 32.74
CA VAL A 567 2.71 -28.90 33.39
C VAL A 567 2.80 -28.63 34.89
N GLY A 568 1.91 -27.81 35.44
CA GLY A 568 1.82 -27.55 36.87
C GLY A 568 1.05 -28.63 37.62
N ALA A 569 1.52 -29.01 38.82
CA ALA A 569 0.81 -29.81 39.81
C ALA A 569 0.79 -29.00 41.12
N VAL A 570 -0.24 -28.19 41.30
CA VAL A 570 -0.28 -27.14 42.33
C VAL A 570 -0.40 -27.70 43.74
N ARG A 571 -0.79 -28.96 43.90
CA ARG A 571 -1.01 -29.60 45.19
C ARG A 571 -0.06 -30.76 45.46
N ASP A 572 0.95 -30.91 44.62
CA ASP A 572 1.97 -31.94 44.80
C ASP A 572 2.75 -31.75 46.11
N ASP A 573 2.90 -32.85 46.84
CA ASP A 573 3.64 -32.93 48.10
C ASP A 573 5.14 -33.14 47.83
N VAL A 574 5.99 -32.22 48.29
CA VAL A 574 7.45 -32.32 48.10
C VAL A 574 8.11 -32.67 49.42
N GLY A 575 8.46 -33.95 49.60
CA GLY A 575 9.05 -34.44 50.84
C GLY A 575 8.07 -34.34 52.00
N SER A 576 8.37 -33.53 53.02
CA SER A 576 7.48 -33.26 54.16
C SER A 576 6.60 -32.01 53.97
N ASN A 577 6.74 -31.29 52.86
CA ASN A 577 6.00 -30.06 52.62
C ASN A 577 4.72 -30.36 51.84
N THR A 578 3.60 -30.44 52.57
CA THR A 578 2.27 -30.65 51.98
C THR A 578 1.88 -29.51 51.06
N ASP A 579 1.27 -29.80 49.91
CA ASP A 579 0.79 -28.79 48.94
C ASP A 579 1.89 -27.75 48.57
N GLN A 580 3.17 -28.16 48.56
CA GLN A 580 4.26 -27.26 48.12
C GLN A 580 4.09 -26.89 46.65
N GLY A 581 3.60 -27.84 45.86
CA GLY A 581 3.43 -27.75 44.42
C GLY A 581 4.74 -27.96 43.66
N SER A 582 4.60 -28.37 42.41
CA SER A 582 5.69 -28.64 41.47
C SER A 582 5.29 -28.30 40.04
N ALA A 583 6.29 -28.23 39.16
CA ALA A 583 6.07 -28.19 37.71
C ALA A 583 6.90 -29.27 37.01
N TYR A 584 6.34 -29.95 36.03
CA TYR A 584 6.97 -31.06 35.33
C TYR A 584 7.26 -30.68 33.89
N VAL A 585 8.47 -30.99 33.41
CA VAL A 585 8.93 -30.72 32.05
C VAL A 585 8.90 -32.01 31.25
N TYR A 586 8.18 -32.01 30.12
CA TYR A 586 8.16 -33.10 29.15
C TYR A 586 8.87 -32.68 27.88
N ILE A 587 9.67 -33.58 27.31
CA ILE A 587 10.35 -33.38 26.03
C ILE A 587 9.87 -34.42 25.03
N ARG A 588 9.73 -33.98 23.78
CA ARG A 588 9.34 -34.87 22.70
C ARG A 588 10.55 -35.53 22.04
N GLN A 589 10.43 -36.84 21.82
CA GLN A 589 11.35 -37.62 20.99
C GLN A 589 10.53 -38.41 19.97
N GLY A 590 10.60 -38.03 18.70
CA GLY A 590 9.75 -38.61 17.66
C GLY A 590 8.26 -38.28 17.89
N ALA A 591 7.41 -39.28 18.14
CA ALA A 591 5.99 -39.07 18.43
C ALA A 591 5.65 -39.17 19.93
N VAL A 592 6.64 -39.35 20.80
CA VAL A 592 6.43 -39.64 22.23
C VAL A 592 6.92 -38.49 23.08
N TRP A 593 6.14 -38.10 24.09
CA TRP A 593 6.51 -37.16 25.13
C TRP A 593 6.95 -37.91 26.38
N THR A 594 8.14 -37.57 26.89
CA THR A 594 8.72 -38.19 28.09
C THR A 594 9.02 -37.12 29.14
N GLU A 595 8.74 -37.45 30.40
CA GLU A 595 9.08 -36.57 31.53
C GLU A 595 10.61 -36.46 31.63
N GLN A 596 11.14 -35.24 31.52
CA GLN A 596 12.57 -34.95 31.63
C GLN A 596 12.94 -34.51 33.04
N ALA A 597 12.10 -33.71 33.70
CA ALA A 597 12.41 -33.15 35.01
C ALA A 597 11.16 -32.76 35.82
N LYS A 598 11.28 -32.85 37.16
CA LYS A 598 10.40 -32.22 38.15
C LYS A 598 11.09 -30.97 38.70
N LEU A 599 10.45 -29.82 38.57
CA LEU A 599 10.92 -28.50 39.04
C LEU A 599 10.28 -28.19 40.39
N VAL A 600 11.13 -27.97 41.39
CA VAL A 600 10.74 -27.59 42.75
C VAL A 600 11.48 -26.31 43.16
N ALA A 601 10.83 -25.46 43.95
CA ALA A 601 11.46 -24.27 44.50
C ALA A 601 12.50 -24.65 45.57
N ASN A 602 13.70 -24.09 45.49
CA ASN A 602 14.78 -24.35 46.46
C ASN A 602 14.41 -23.89 47.89
N ASP A 603 13.56 -22.86 48.00
CA ASP A 603 13.02 -22.33 49.25
C ASP A 603 11.52 -22.65 49.41
N GLY A 604 11.06 -23.74 48.78
CA GLY A 604 9.67 -24.18 48.83
C GLY A 604 9.23 -24.54 50.25
N ALA A 605 7.96 -24.28 50.55
CA ALA A 605 7.34 -24.51 51.84
C ALA A 605 5.94 -25.12 51.67
N ALA A 606 5.40 -25.70 52.74
CA ALA A 606 4.05 -26.25 52.74
C ALA A 606 3.01 -25.18 52.37
N ASN A 607 2.02 -25.57 51.57
CA ASN A 607 1.00 -24.70 50.96
C ASN A 607 1.56 -23.61 50.03
N GLY A 608 2.75 -23.84 49.47
CA GLY A 608 3.38 -22.93 48.51
C GLY A 608 2.64 -22.88 47.16
N LEU A 609 1.98 -23.97 46.75
CA LEU A 609 1.25 -24.06 45.48
C LEU A 609 2.08 -23.67 44.25
N LEU A 610 3.36 -24.03 44.20
CA LEU A 610 4.20 -23.85 43.01
C LEU A 610 3.56 -24.57 41.82
N GLY A 611 3.65 -23.95 40.63
CA GLY A 611 2.95 -24.44 39.44
C GLY A 611 1.58 -23.78 39.24
N SER A 612 1.28 -22.68 39.94
CA SER A 612 0.01 -21.96 39.81
C SER A 612 -0.11 -21.16 38.51
N LYS A 613 1.02 -20.73 37.94
CA LYS A 613 1.18 -20.18 36.58
C LYS A 613 2.51 -20.69 36.03
N VAL A 614 2.55 -21.03 34.73
CA VAL A 614 3.77 -21.50 34.05
C VAL A 614 3.89 -20.85 32.67
N SER A 615 5.13 -20.63 32.23
CA SER A 615 5.46 -20.22 30.86
C SER A 615 6.82 -20.82 30.48
N ILE A 616 6.95 -21.33 29.25
CA ILE A 616 8.23 -21.81 28.70
C ILE A 616 8.60 -21.03 27.43
N SER A 617 9.88 -20.73 27.27
CA SER A 617 10.48 -20.23 26.03
C SER A 617 11.91 -20.75 25.91
N GLY A 618 12.15 -21.60 24.91
CA GLY A 618 13.38 -22.34 24.70
C GLY A 618 13.82 -23.10 25.94
N ASP A 619 14.98 -22.73 26.47
CA ASP A 619 15.59 -23.33 27.66
C ASP A 619 15.17 -22.66 28.98
N THR A 620 14.20 -21.74 28.97
CA THR A 620 13.79 -20.98 30.16
C THR A 620 12.35 -21.26 30.55
N VAL A 621 12.11 -21.55 31.83
CA VAL A 621 10.78 -21.79 32.39
C VAL A 621 10.53 -20.81 33.53
N ALA A 622 9.43 -20.07 33.47
CA ALA A 622 8.93 -19.25 34.57
C ALA A 622 7.76 -19.97 35.27
N VAL A 623 7.78 -20.03 36.60
CA VAL A 623 6.75 -20.68 37.42
C VAL A 623 6.42 -19.79 38.62
N SER A 624 5.14 -19.67 38.99
CA SER A 624 4.75 -18.96 40.23
C SER A 624 4.18 -19.88 41.29
N THR A 625 4.28 -19.44 42.55
CA THR A 625 3.45 -19.92 43.65
C THR A 625 2.03 -19.37 43.54
N GLY A 626 1.11 -19.99 44.27
CA GLY A 626 -0.28 -19.57 44.38
C GLY A 626 -0.56 -18.79 45.67
N VAL A 627 -1.81 -18.38 45.84
CA VAL A 627 -2.29 -17.75 47.07
C VAL A 627 -3.15 -18.78 47.82
N PHE A 628 -2.61 -19.35 48.90
CA PHE A 628 -3.35 -20.31 49.74
C PHE A 628 -4.20 -19.61 50.82
N SER A 629 -3.71 -18.48 51.34
CA SER A 629 -4.39 -17.66 52.35
C SER A 629 -4.22 -16.17 52.06
N PRO A 630 -5.05 -15.27 52.63
CA PRO A 630 -4.91 -13.83 52.45
C PRO A 630 -3.55 -13.25 52.89
N SER A 631 -2.80 -13.98 53.74
CA SER A 631 -1.46 -13.60 54.20
C SER A 631 -0.33 -14.25 53.40
N SER A 632 -0.65 -15.03 52.37
CA SER A 632 0.35 -15.72 51.53
C SER A 632 1.09 -14.72 50.64
N VAL A 633 2.40 -14.89 50.50
CA VAL A 633 3.23 -14.09 49.59
C VAL A 633 3.52 -14.92 48.35
N SER A 634 3.01 -14.46 47.20
CA SER A 634 3.34 -15.08 45.91
C SER A 634 4.77 -14.74 45.49
N LYS A 635 5.45 -15.72 44.89
CA LYS A 635 6.80 -15.64 44.34
C LYS A 635 6.80 -16.19 42.92
N ALA A 636 7.62 -15.59 42.06
CA ALA A 636 7.96 -16.15 40.76
C ALA A 636 9.37 -16.75 40.80
N TYR A 637 9.54 -17.86 40.09
CA TYR A 637 10.77 -18.62 39.95
C TYR A 637 11.12 -18.75 38.47
N VAL A 638 12.40 -18.60 38.14
CA VAL A 638 12.91 -18.85 36.79
C VAL A 638 13.88 -20.02 36.84
N PHE A 639 13.58 -21.06 36.07
CA PHE A 639 14.41 -22.23 35.85
C PHE A 639 15.04 -22.17 34.46
N PHE A 640 16.26 -22.68 34.34
CA PHE A 640 16.99 -22.73 33.08
C PHE A 640 17.56 -24.13 32.83
N ARG A 641 17.48 -24.56 31.57
CA ARG A 641 18.00 -25.84 31.11
C ARG A 641 19.44 -25.70 30.60
N SER A 642 20.30 -26.61 31.03
CA SER A 642 21.65 -26.80 30.48
C SER A 642 21.85 -28.28 30.19
N GLY A 643 21.78 -28.66 28.91
CA GLY A 643 21.72 -30.07 28.51
C GLY A 643 20.38 -30.69 28.92
N THR A 644 20.40 -31.74 29.74
CA THR A 644 19.17 -32.37 30.28
C THR A 644 18.82 -31.91 31.70
N SER A 645 19.66 -31.07 32.32
CA SER A 645 19.50 -30.64 33.70
C SER A 645 18.81 -29.28 33.79
N TRP A 646 17.90 -29.13 34.75
CA TRP A 646 17.22 -27.88 35.06
C TRP A 646 17.70 -27.34 36.41
N SER A 647 17.94 -26.04 36.50
CA SER A 647 18.29 -25.37 37.76
C SER A 647 17.57 -24.05 37.94
N GLN A 648 17.22 -23.71 39.19
CA GLN A 648 16.61 -22.43 39.53
C GLN A 648 17.66 -21.31 39.43
N GLN A 649 17.45 -20.35 38.52
CA GLN A 649 18.35 -19.20 38.33
C GLN A 649 17.92 -17.97 39.13
N ALA A 650 16.63 -17.77 39.32
CA ALA A 650 16.11 -16.62 40.04
C ALA A 650 14.82 -16.95 40.80
N ASN A 651 14.57 -16.19 41.86
CA ASN A 651 13.25 -16.03 42.45
C ASN A 651 13.00 -14.56 42.79
N VAL A 652 11.74 -14.14 42.69
CA VAL A 652 11.32 -12.75 42.96
C VAL A 652 10.09 -12.77 43.84
N SER A 653 10.13 -12.01 44.93
CA SER A 653 8.99 -11.77 45.82
C SER A 653 8.31 -10.45 45.46
N VAL A 654 6.98 -10.44 45.42
CA VAL A 654 6.23 -9.33 44.83
C VAL A 654 5.85 -8.24 45.84
N CYS A 655 5.92 -8.53 47.14
CA CYS A 655 5.43 -7.62 48.17
C CYS A 655 6.54 -7.08 49.10
N GLY A 656 6.62 -5.75 49.22
CA GLY A 656 7.21 -5.06 50.37
C GLY A 656 6.32 -5.18 51.63
N PRO A 657 6.57 -4.45 52.73
CA PRO A 657 5.81 -4.60 53.98
C PRO A 657 4.32 -4.31 53.76
N HIS A 658 3.48 -5.35 53.75
CA HIS A 658 2.10 -5.28 53.25
C HIS A 658 1.04 -5.08 54.36
N ASN A 659 -0.07 -4.48 53.95
CA ASN A 659 -1.34 -4.37 54.67
C ASN A 659 -1.96 -5.76 54.90
N PRO A 660 -2.37 -6.13 56.13
CA PRO A 660 -2.88 -7.47 56.48
C PRO A 660 -4.22 -7.87 55.84
N ASN A 661 -4.91 -6.97 55.12
CA ASN A 661 -6.26 -7.21 54.62
C ASN A 661 -6.37 -7.47 53.10
N SER A 662 -5.26 -7.66 52.37
CA SER A 662 -5.30 -7.82 50.91
C SER A 662 -4.39 -8.94 50.39
N PRO A 663 -4.88 -9.87 49.54
CA PRO A 663 -4.08 -10.96 49.01
C PRO A 663 -3.07 -10.46 47.94
N CYS A 664 -1.78 -10.60 48.22
CA CYS A 664 -0.68 -10.43 47.26
C CYS A 664 -0.59 -11.65 46.33
N GLY A 665 -0.90 -11.48 45.03
CA GLY A 665 -1.06 -12.63 44.12
C GLY A 665 -0.57 -12.41 42.70
N ILE A 666 0.39 -13.24 42.25
CA ILE A 666 0.79 -13.28 40.84
C ILE A 666 -0.35 -13.87 40.00
N GLN A 667 -0.86 -13.09 39.04
CA GLN A 667 -1.96 -13.51 38.16
C GLN A 667 -1.51 -14.03 36.80
N SER A 668 -0.33 -13.60 36.34
CA SER A 668 0.27 -14.07 35.09
C SER A 668 1.79 -14.15 35.23
N VAL A 669 2.39 -15.11 34.53
CA VAL A 669 3.82 -15.15 34.25
C VAL A 669 3.99 -15.39 32.75
N ALA A 670 4.94 -14.71 32.13
CA ALA A 670 5.31 -14.95 30.76
C ALA A 670 6.83 -14.78 30.59
N VAL A 671 7.43 -15.61 29.74
CA VAL A 671 8.85 -15.55 29.41
C VAL A 671 9.03 -15.63 27.91
N ASN A 672 9.90 -14.78 27.35
CA ASN A 672 10.31 -14.83 25.95
C ASN A 672 11.79 -14.48 25.86
N GLY A 673 12.61 -15.46 25.47
CA GLY A 673 14.06 -15.29 25.37
C GLY A 673 14.70 -14.83 26.70
N ASP A 674 15.24 -13.61 26.69
CA ASP A 674 15.92 -12.99 27.84
C ASP A 674 15.01 -12.14 28.73
N THR A 675 13.71 -12.08 28.43
CA THR A 675 12.76 -11.21 29.14
C THR A 675 11.71 -12.04 29.86
N PHE A 676 11.49 -11.71 31.13
CA PHE A 676 10.52 -12.33 32.02
C PHE A 676 9.58 -11.26 32.56
N ILE A 677 8.27 -11.50 32.55
CA ILE A 677 7.26 -10.60 33.09
C ILE A 677 6.30 -11.37 34.00
N PHE A 678 5.87 -10.71 35.07
CA PHE A 678 4.72 -11.17 35.84
C PHE A 678 3.80 -10.01 36.22
N GLY A 679 2.53 -10.34 36.41
CA GLY A 679 1.46 -9.42 36.77
C GLY A 679 0.98 -9.56 38.21
N ASP A 680 0.78 -8.45 38.91
CA ASP A 680 0.13 -8.40 40.21
C ASP A 680 -1.00 -7.36 40.21
N ILE A 681 -2.24 -7.86 40.29
CA ILE A 681 -3.44 -7.04 40.28
C ILE A 681 -3.75 -6.41 41.65
N GLY A 682 -3.07 -6.85 42.71
CA GLY A 682 -3.27 -6.40 44.09
C GLY A 682 -2.51 -5.12 44.45
N VAL A 683 -1.72 -4.56 43.52
CA VAL A 683 -0.81 -3.45 43.78
C VAL A 683 -1.58 -2.12 43.88
N ASN A 684 -1.34 -1.37 44.96
CA ASN A 684 -1.78 0.02 45.09
C ASN A 684 -0.76 0.96 44.41
N VAL A 685 -1.24 1.90 43.60
CA VAL A 685 -0.41 2.89 42.91
C VAL A 685 -0.86 4.29 43.32
N GLY A 686 -0.04 4.97 44.12
CA GLY A 686 -0.44 6.25 44.74
C GLY A 686 -1.64 6.05 45.67
N ASN A 687 -2.74 6.77 45.41
CA ASN A 687 -3.99 6.66 46.16
C ASN A 687 -4.98 5.63 45.59
N ASN A 688 -4.67 5.01 44.45
CA ASN A 688 -5.56 4.05 43.81
C ASN A 688 -5.34 2.65 44.40
N THR A 689 -6.35 2.13 45.08
CA THR A 689 -6.30 0.77 45.63
C THR A 689 -6.58 -0.26 44.54
N PHE A 690 -5.87 -1.39 44.50
CA PHE A 690 -6.05 -2.44 43.49
C PHE A 690 -5.93 -1.95 42.02
N GLN A 691 -5.10 -0.94 41.78
CA GLN A 691 -4.81 -0.50 40.40
C GLN A 691 -4.07 -1.59 39.64
N GLY A 692 -3.16 -2.30 40.30
CA GLY A 692 -2.35 -3.36 39.73
C GLY A 692 -1.09 -2.85 38.99
N ALA A 693 -0.13 -3.75 38.78
CA ALA A 693 1.13 -3.50 38.09
C ALA A 693 1.68 -4.76 37.39
N ALA A 694 2.51 -4.56 36.38
CA ALA A 694 3.31 -5.63 35.77
C ALA A 694 4.81 -5.32 35.88
N TYR A 695 5.62 -6.34 36.17
CA TYR A 695 7.04 -6.18 36.46
C TYR A 695 7.87 -6.90 35.41
N VAL A 696 8.74 -6.16 34.72
CA VAL A 696 9.58 -6.67 33.63
C VAL A 696 11.01 -6.88 34.14
N PHE A 697 11.56 -8.05 33.87
CA PHE A 697 12.91 -8.46 34.20
C PHE A 697 13.67 -8.83 32.93
N ILE A 698 14.96 -8.47 32.88
CA ILE A 698 15.87 -8.87 31.80
C ILE A 698 16.99 -9.72 32.37
N ARG A 699 17.38 -10.74 31.61
CA ARG A 699 18.52 -11.60 31.90
C ARG A 699 19.79 -11.04 31.27
N SER A 700 20.84 -10.90 32.08
CA SER A 700 22.21 -10.69 31.62
C SER A 700 23.11 -11.79 32.18
N GLY A 701 23.56 -12.71 31.31
CA GLY A 701 24.23 -13.94 31.74
C GLY A 701 23.27 -14.85 32.51
N THR A 702 23.57 -15.12 33.79
CA THR A 702 22.72 -15.91 34.69
C THR A 702 21.89 -15.05 35.65
N THR A 703 22.03 -13.73 35.60
CA THR A 703 21.36 -12.81 36.53
C THR A 703 20.11 -12.20 35.90
N TRP A 704 19.00 -12.23 36.63
CA TRP A 704 17.76 -11.55 36.28
C TRP A 704 17.60 -10.28 37.11
N SER A 705 17.45 -9.13 36.47
CA SER A 705 17.25 -7.85 37.15
C SER A 705 15.94 -7.20 36.73
N GLN A 706 15.25 -6.57 37.68
CA GLN A 706 14.03 -5.83 37.38
C GLN A 706 14.40 -4.60 36.54
N GLN A 707 13.89 -4.55 35.33
CA GLN A 707 14.10 -3.44 34.40
C GLN A 707 13.08 -2.32 34.64
N GLN A 708 11.79 -2.68 34.72
CA GLN A 708 10.71 -1.69 34.75
C GLN A 708 9.46 -2.23 35.47
N ARG A 709 8.73 -1.33 36.13
CA ARG A 709 7.36 -1.58 36.62
C ARG A 709 6.39 -0.80 35.72
N LEU A 710 5.49 -1.52 35.06
CA LEU A 710 4.45 -0.97 34.19
C LEU A 710 3.15 -0.80 35.00
N THR A 711 2.46 0.32 34.76
CA THR A 711 1.15 0.65 35.34
C THR A 711 0.31 1.33 34.25
N ALA A 712 -1.02 1.16 34.31
CA ALA A 712 -1.93 1.89 33.43
C ALA A 712 -1.72 3.41 33.51
N SER A 713 -1.59 4.07 32.36
CA SER A 713 -1.39 5.52 32.25
C SER A 713 -2.54 6.35 32.85
N ASP A 714 -3.76 5.81 32.83
CA ASP A 714 -4.99 6.39 33.38
C ASP A 714 -5.58 5.54 34.52
N GLY A 715 -4.74 4.73 35.18
CA GLY A 715 -5.24 3.73 36.11
C GLY A 715 -5.97 4.33 37.32
N LYS A 716 -6.92 3.54 37.81
CA LYS A 716 -7.92 3.92 38.81
C LYS A 716 -8.01 2.86 39.92
N THR A 717 -8.81 3.13 40.95
CA THR A 717 -9.14 2.12 41.96
C THR A 717 -9.86 0.93 41.31
N ASP A 718 -9.49 -0.29 41.70
CA ASP A 718 -10.02 -1.58 41.19
C ASP A 718 -9.79 -1.85 39.70
N ASP A 719 -8.79 -1.20 39.10
CA ASP A 719 -8.44 -1.35 37.68
C ASP A 719 -7.83 -2.73 37.36
N SER A 720 -7.24 -3.42 38.35
CA SER A 720 -6.74 -4.80 38.22
C SER A 720 -5.75 -5.00 37.06
N PHE A 721 -4.92 -4.00 36.76
CA PHE A 721 -3.88 -4.07 35.74
C PHE A 721 -2.86 -5.16 36.10
N GLY A 722 -2.61 -6.14 35.23
CA GLY A 722 -1.57 -7.13 35.54
C GLY A 722 -1.53 -8.35 34.65
N PHE A 723 -2.67 -8.83 34.13
CA PHE A 723 -2.65 -9.94 33.17
C PHE A 723 -1.74 -9.57 32.00
N SER A 724 -0.73 -10.37 31.70
CA SER A 724 0.34 -9.96 30.79
C SER A 724 0.78 -11.06 29.84
N ALA A 725 1.15 -10.67 28.63
CA ALA A 725 1.75 -11.51 27.60
C ALA A 725 2.93 -10.78 26.93
N ILE A 726 3.92 -11.54 26.44
CA ILE A 726 5.15 -11.01 25.83
C ILE A 726 5.65 -11.88 24.67
N GLU A 727 6.19 -11.23 23.63
CA GLU A 727 7.12 -11.82 22.65
C GLU A 727 7.89 -10.71 21.96
N GLY A 728 9.18 -10.96 21.73
CA GLY A 728 10.08 -9.96 21.17
C GLY A 728 10.05 -8.66 21.97
N ASN A 729 9.73 -7.57 21.29
CA ASN A 729 9.67 -6.22 21.86
C ASN A 729 8.22 -5.77 22.17
N THR A 730 7.28 -6.71 22.10
CA THR A 730 5.83 -6.65 22.39
C THR A 730 5.45 -6.96 23.83
N ILE A 731 4.91 -6.06 24.66
CA ILE A 731 4.18 -6.44 25.88
C ILE A 731 2.74 -5.94 25.79
N VAL A 732 1.78 -6.80 26.16
CA VAL A 732 0.39 -6.40 26.36
C VAL A 732 0.01 -6.66 27.80
N VAL A 733 -0.59 -5.68 28.47
CA VAL A 733 -1.10 -5.82 29.83
C VAL A 733 -2.58 -5.44 29.90
N GLY A 734 -3.40 -6.37 30.40
CA GLY A 734 -4.84 -6.20 30.57
C GLY A 734 -5.20 -5.57 31.91
N ALA A 735 -6.28 -4.80 31.90
CA ALA A 735 -6.97 -4.18 33.03
C ALA A 735 -8.49 -4.41 32.90
N ARG A 736 -9.27 -3.93 33.87
CA ARG A 736 -10.70 -4.22 33.99
C ARG A 736 -11.54 -3.74 32.81
N ASP A 737 -11.24 -2.57 32.24
CA ASP A 737 -11.99 -1.99 31.11
C ASP A 737 -11.06 -1.63 29.92
N SER A 738 -9.82 -2.14 29.92
CA SER A 738 -8.82 -1.73 28.94
C SER A 738 -7.69 -2.76 28.81
N ALA A 739 -6.96 -2.71 27.69
CA ALA A 739 -5.66 -3.34 27.56
C ALA A 739 -4.64 -2.33 27.02
N TYR A 740 -3.39 -2.46 27.44
CA TYR A 740 -2.32 -1.51 27.17
C TYR A 740 -1.18 -2.23 26.43
N VAL A 741 -0.78 -1.68 25.29
CA VAL A 741 0.31 -2.22 24.46
C VAL A 741 1.55 -1.39 24.73
N PHE A 742 2.61 -2.04 25.20
CA PHE A 742 3.93 -1.47 25.44
C PHE A 742 4.91 -2.00 24.40
N THR A 743 5.78 -1.14 23.90
CA THR A 743 6.90 -1.55 23.03
C THR A 743 8.23 -1.16 23.63
N ARG A 744 9.25 -1.99 23.37
CA ARG A 744 10.62 -1.77 23.83
C ARG A 744 11.43 -0.99 22.79
N SER A 745 12.00 0.14 23.20
CA SER A 745 13.07 0.83 22.47
C SER A 745 14.32 0.91 23.36
N GLY A 746 15.37 0.18 23.00
CA GLY A 746 16.52 -0.05 23.87
C GLY A 746 16.10 -0.73 25.18
N ASN A 747 16.35 -0.07 26.32
CA ASN A 747 16.02 -0.59 27.66
C ASN A 747 14.75 0.03 28.27
N VAL A 748 13.87 0.64 27.47
CA VAL A 748 12.66 1.31 27.97
C VAL A 748 11.42 0.75 27.28
N TRP A 749 10.42 0.37 28.07
CA TRP A 749 9.09 0.01 27.60
C TRP A 749 8.16 1.23 27.67
N THR A 750 7.54 1.57 26.55
CA THR A 750 6.65 2.74 26.43
C THR A 750 5.29 2.32 25.92
N GLU A 751 4.23 2.78 26.59
CA GLU A 751 2.85 2.59 26.16
C GLU A 751 2.64 3.24 24.78
N GLN A 752 2.23 2.44 23.79
CA GLN A 752 1.94 2.90 22.44
C GLN A 752 0.45 3.06 22.19
N GLN A 753 -0.35 2.21 22.82
CA GLN A 753 -1.77 2.12 22.54
C GLN A 753 -2.55 1.65 23.75
N LYS A 754 -3.73 2.26 23.94
CA LYS A 754 -4.78 1.80 24.84
C LYS A 754 -5.94 1.25 24.02
N LEU A 755 -6.40 0.07 24.38
CA LEU A 755 -7.55 -0.61 23.79
C LEU A 755 -8.71 -0.55 24.78
N GLN A 756 -9.81 0.10 24.42
CA GLN A 756 -10.99 0.25 25.28
C GLN A 756 -11.88 -1.01 25.15
N LEU A 757 -12.13 -1.72 26.25
CA LEU A 757 -12.81 -3.03 26.27
C LEU A 757 -13.75 -3.14 27.48
N SER A 758 -14.67 -4.10 27.50
CA SER A 758 -15.54 -4.32 28.67
C SER A 758 -14.87 -5.08 29.81
N ARG A 759 -14.07 -6.14 29.51
CA ARG A 759 -13.11 -6.81 30.42
C ARG A 759 -12.27 -7.89 29.73
N ALA A 760 -10.95 -7.67 29.58
CA ALA A 760 -10.04 -8.69 29.05
C ALA A 760 -9.59 -9.65 30.18
N ASN A 761 -9.95 -10.93 30.08
CA ASN A 761 -9.59 -11.95 31.08
C ASN A 761 -8.49 -12.90 30.62
N SER A 762 -8.27 -13.02 29.31
CA SER A 762 -7.21 -13.84 28.72
C SER A 762 -6.63 -13.14 27.51
N MET A 763 -5.33 -13.28 27.32
CA MET A 763 -4.62 -12.64 26.22
C MET A 763 -3.56 -13.60 25.71
N ALA A 764 -3.44 -13.68 24.40
CA ALA A 764 -2.39 -14.43 23.74
C ALA A 764 -2.02 -13.68 22.48
N PHE A 765 -0.80 -13.88 22.01
CA PHE A 765 -0.36 -13.14 20.85
C PHE A 765 0.66 -14.01 20.07
N SER A 766 0.78 -13.78 18.77
CA SER A 766 1.75 -14.44 17.89
C SER A 766 2.08 -13.52 16.72
N GLY A 767 3.37 -13.22 16.53
CA GLY A 767 3.80 -12.27 15.49
C GLY A 767 3.23 -10.87 15.76
N ASN A 768 2.37 -10.35 14.88
CA ASN A 768 1.69 -9.05 15.10
C ASN A 768 0.28 -9.19 15.66
N THR A 769 -0.23 -10.41 15.81
CA THR A 769 -1.64 -10.67 16.10
C THR A 769 -1.82 -10.88 17.59
N ILE A 770 -2.69 -10.09 18.20
CA ILE A 770 -3.06 -10.15 19.61
C ILE A 770 -4.52 -10.61 19.69
N LEU A 771 -4.76 -11.68 20.43
CA LEU A 771 -6.09 -12.14 20.80
C LEU A 771 -6.39 -11.69 22.23
N LEU A 772 -7.53 -11.02 22.43
CA LEU A 772 -8.05 -10.65 23.73
C LEU A 772 -9.41 -11.31 23.96
N GLY A 773 -9.47 -12.22 24.92
CA GLY A 773 -10.70 -12.90 25.31
C GLY A 773 -11.53 -12.08 26.31
N VAL A 774 -12.79 -11.82 25.95
CA VAL A 774 -13.75 -10.98 26.70
C VAL A 774 -15.02 -11.80 26.98
N PRO A 775 -15.00 -12.69 27.98
CA PRO A 775 -16.06 -13.68 28.19
C PRO A 775 -17.39 -13.12 28.73
N GLY A 776 -17.42 -11.88 29.23
CA GLY A 776 -18.61 -11.28 29.85
C GLY A 776 -19.48 -10.44 28.91
N GLU A 777 -19.18 -10.42 27.61
CA GLU A 777 -19.84 -9.53 26.66
C GLU A 777 -21.27 -10.00 26.27
N THR A 778 -22.15 -9.03 26.04
CA THR A 778 -23.51 -9.26 25.51
C THR A 778 -23.49 -9.08 24.00
N ILE A 779 -23.74 -10.15 23.25
CA ILE A 779 -23.71 -10.16 21.79
C ILE A 779 -25.11 -10.50 21.28
N ASN A 780 -25.65 -9.72 20.35
CA ASN A 780 -26.98 -9.95 19.74
C ASN A 780 -28.12 -10.16 20.75
N GLY A 781 -28.04 -9.55 21.94
CA GLY A 781 -29.03 -9.69 23.02
C GLY A 781 -28.79 -10.87 23.99
N ASN A 782 -27.79 -11.72 23.76
CA ASN A 782 -27.41 -12.81 24.66
C ASN A 782 -26.39 -12.34 25.71
N THR A 783 -26.79 -12.29 26.98
CA THR A 783 -25.90 -11.90 28.08
C THR A 783 -24.82 -12.97 28.32
N ASN A 784 -23.59 -12.53 28.63
CA ASN A 784 -22.44 -13.41 28.92
C ASN A 784 -22.13 -14.46 27.83
N GLN A 785 -22.39 -14.13 26.57
CA GLN A 785 -22.02 -14.99 25.45
C GLN A 785 -20.49 -15.02 25.27
N GLY A 786 -19.85 -13.85 25.44
CA GLY A 786 -18.40 -13.68 25.34
C GLY A 786 -17.86 -13.60 23.90
N SER A 787 -16.73 -12.91 23.72
CA SER A 787 -16.07 -12.65 22.42
C SER A 787 -14.55 -12.84 22.52
N VAL A 788 -13.89 -12.95 21.35
CA VAL A 788 -12.44 -12.78 21.22
C VAL A 788 -12.16 -11.68 20.23
N TYR A 789 -11.52 -10.62 20.69
CA TYR A 789 -11.06 -9.52 19.86
C TYR A 789 -9.69 -9.85 19.27
N VAL A 790 -9.52 -9.53 17.98
CA VAL A 790 -8.26 -9.68 17.25
C VAL A 790 -7.69 -8.28 16.99
N PHE A 791 -6.50 -8.00 17.50
CA PHE A 791 -5.75 -6.79 17.21
C PHE A 791 -4.51 -7.12 16.40
N VAL A 792 -4.13 -6.20 15.52
CA VAL A 792 -2.81 -6.18 14.91
C VAL A 792 -2.03 -5.06 15.58
N SER A 793 -0.93 -5.39 16.26
CA SER A 793 -0.09 -4.40 16.93
C SER A 793 0.37 -3.34 15.91
N PRO A 794 0.25 -2.03 16.19
CA PRO A 794 0.59 -0.96 15.23
C PRO A 794 2.08 -0.84 14.91
N THR A 795 2.93 -1.74 15.40
CA THR A 795 4.39 -1.67 15.25
C THR A 795 5.02 -2.95 14.71
N SER A 796 4.42 -3.65 13.74
CA SER A 796 5.31 -4.33 12.80
C SER A 796 5.96 -3.23 11.97
N THR A 797 7.26 -2.98 12.17
CA THR A 797 8.06 -2.52 11.04
C THR A 797 7.77 -3.51 9.91
N PRO A 798 7.21 -3.07 8.77
CA PRO A 798 6.88 -3.97 7.68
C PRO A 798 8.08 -4.86 7.39
N SER A 799 7.86 -6.14 7.11
CA SER A 799 8.95 -6.99 6.63
C SER A 799 9.46 -6.35 5.35
N VAL A 800 10.70 -5.87 5.36
CA VAL A 800 11.30 -5.10 4.26
C VAL A 800 12.51 -5.83 3.76
N ILE A 801 12.56 -6.10 2.45
CA ILE A 801 13.71 -6.71 1.79
C ILE A 801 14.40 -5.70 0.88
N GLN A 802 15.72 -5.55 1.02
CA GLN A 802 16.55 -4.61 0.25
C GLN A 802 17.99 -5.09 0.14
N PHE A 803 18.77 -4.50 -0.78
CA PHE A 803 20.23 -4.66 -0.74
C PHE A 803 20.81 -3.98 0.51
N ASP A 804 21.90 -4.52 1.04
CA ASP A 804 22.59 -3.92 2.19
C ASP A 804 23.43 -2.69 1.81
N ALA A 805 23.76 -2.54 0.52
CA ALA A 805 24.48 -1.40 -0.03
C ALA A 805 23.93 -0.96 -1.39
N THR A 806 24.17 0.30 -1.77
CA THR A 806 23.86 0.83 -3.11
C THR A 806 24.94 0.54 -4.14
N ASN A 807 26.16 0.18 -3.70
CA ASN A 807 27.30 -0.04 -4.57
C ASN A 807 28.18 -1.19 -4.05
N TYR A 808 28.60 -2.09 -4.95
CA TYR A 808 29.50 -3.22 -4.66
C TYR A 808 30.71 -3.16 -5.59
N PRO A 809 31.85 -2.58 -5.14
CA PRO A 809 33.10 -2.65 -5.90
C PRO A 809 33.71 -4.06 -5.76
N ALA A 810 34.15 -4.63 -6.87
CA ALA A 810 34.79 -5.94 -6.92
C ALA A 810 35.95 -5.93 -7.90
N ALA A 811 37.09 -6.51 -7.50
CA ALA A 811 38.15 -6.81 -8.46
C ALA A 811 37.63 -7.83 -9.48
N GLU A 812 37.94 -7.61 -10.74
CA GLU A 812 37.50 -8.47 -11.84
C GLU A 812 37.93 -9.94 -11.66
N ASN A 813 39.17 -10.18 -11.24
CA ASN A 813 39.71 -11.51 -10.94
C ASN A 813 39.19 -12.18 -9.64
N ILE A 814 38.20 -11.61 -8.94
CA ILE A 814 37.64 -12.21 -7.71
C ILE A 814 36.86 -13.50 -7.99
N GLY A 815 36.51 -13.75 -9.26
CA GLY A 815 35.69 -14.87 -9.69
C GLY A 815 34.20 -14.56 -9.59
N SER A 816 33.68 -14.34 -8.38
CA SER A 816 32.26 -14.01 -8.18
C SER A 816 32.06 -12.94 -7.12
N VAL A 817 31.20 -11.95 -7.39
CA VAL A 817 30.86 -10.90 -6.43
C VAL A 817 29.69 -11.33 -5.52
N PRO A 818 29.85 -11.30 -4.17
CA PRO A 818 28.76 -11.57 -3.25
C PRO A 818 27.94 -10.30 -2.98
N ILE A 819 26.65 -10.34 -3.29
CA ILE A 819 25.69 -9.25 -3.06
C ILE A 819 24.76 -9.65 -1.91
N VAL A 820 24.77 -8.88 -0.82
CA VAL A 820 23.97 -9.19 0.37
C VAL A 820 22.60 -8.52 0.28
N VAL A 821 21.56 -9.33 0.46
CA VAL A 821 20.17 -8.90 0.56
C VAL A 821 19.71 -9.08 2.00
N THR A 822 19.23 -8.01 2.61
CA THR A 822 18.77 -7.99 4.00
C THR A 822 17.26 -7.99 4.08
N ARG A 823 16.75 -8.62 5.14
CA ARG A 823 15.35 -8.62 5.54
C ARG A 823 15.25 -8.02 6.94
N ALA A 824 14.58 -6.88 7.05
CA ALA A 824 14.36 -6.16 8.29
C ALA A 824 12.87 -6.10 8.64
N GLY A 825 12.54 -5.73 9.88
CA GLY A 825 11.16 -5.67 10.36
C GLY A 825 10.64 -7.01 10.86
N ASP A 826 9.38 -7.33 10.57
CA ASP A 826 8.80 -8.63 10.95
C ASP A 826 9.42 -9.78 10.15
N THR A 827 10.18 -10.65 10.81
CA THR A 827 10.79 -11.83 10.21
C THR A 827 10.13 -13.14 10.64
N SER A 828 9.01 -13.09 11.38
CA SER A 828 8.35 -14.29 11.93
C SER A 828 7.77 -15.22 10.87
N GLY A 829 7.36 -14.68 9.71
CA GLY A 829 6.89 -15.46 8.55
C GLY A 829 7.98 -15.75 7.53
N ILE A 830 7.68 -16.60 6.54
CA ILE A 830 8.52 -16.77 5.35
C ILE A 830 8.42 -15.55 4.43
N ALA A 831 9.46 -15.26 3.65
CA ALA A 831 9.41 -14.27 2.59
C ALA A 831 10.24 -14.68 1.38
N SER A 832 9.99 -14.07 0.24
CA SER A 832 10.82 -14.26 -0.96
C SER A 832 10.94 -12.97 -1.75
N VAL A 833 12.00 -12.86 -2.54
CA VAL A 833 12.24 -11.74 -3.45
C VAL A 833 12.92 -12.23 -4.72
N GLY A 834 12.46 -11.77 -5.88
CA GLY A 834 13.13 -11.98 -7.15
C GLY A 834 14.32 -11.03 -7.30
N TYR A 835 15.36 -11.45 -8.00
CA TYR A 835 16.51 -10.61 -8.36
C TYR A 835 16.94 -10.87 -9.79
N ALA A 836 17.48 -9.85 -10.46
CA ALA A 836 18.05 -9.96 -11.80
C ALA A 836 19.18 -8.94 -12.00
N THR A 837 20.21 -9.32 -12.75
CA THR A 837 21.21 -8.38 -13.27
C THR A 837 20.81 -7.83 -14.63
N SER A 838 21.28 -6.63 -14.96
CA SER A 838 21.04 -5.97 -16.23
C SER A 838 22.16 -4.97 -16.55
N ASP A 839 22.46 -4.82 -17.83
CA ASP A 839 23.40 -3.84 -18.38
C ASP A 839 22.81 -3.05 -19.55
N SER A 840 23.55 -2.02 -19.99
CA SER A 840 23.26 -1.24 -21.18
C SER A 840 24.27 -1.45 -22.32
N ALA A 841 25.16 -2.45 -22.22
CA ALA A 841 26.16 -2.73 -23.24
C ALA A 841 25.54 -3.39 -24.49
N GLY A 842 24.46 -4.17 -24.30
CA GLY A 842 23.75 -4.82 -25.40
C GLY A 842 24.62 -5.83 -26.13
N LEU A 843 24.60 -5.82 -27.47
CA LEU A 843 25.37 -6.77 -28.32
C LEU A 843 26.69 -6.17 -28.82
N ASN A 844 27.22 -5.15 -28.14
CA ASN A 844 28.54 -4.60 -28.49
C ASN A 844 29.61 -5.70 -28.45
N ASN A 845 30.64 -5.55 -29.29
CA ASN A 845 31.78 -6.47 -29.27
C ASN A 845 32.62 -6.23 -28.01
N CYS A 846 33.12 -7.30 -27.41
CA CYS A 846 33.93 -7.25 -26.19
C CYS A 846 35.29 -6.58 -26.35
N ASN A 847 35.74 -6.30 -27.58
CA ASN A 847 36.98 -5.56 -27.82
C ASN A 847 36.78 -4.04 -27.91
N VAL A 848 35.58 -3.54 -27.56
CA VAL A 848 35.29 -2.11 -27.46
C VAL A 848 35.55 -1.68 -26.02
N LEU A 849 36.74 -1.13 -25.78
CA LEU A 849 37.25 -0.86 -24.43
C LEU A 849 36.84 0.52 -23.90
N ASN A 850 36.95 0.73 -22.58
CA ASN A 850 36.72 2.02 -21.90
C ASN A 850 35.31 2.58 -22.11
N THR A 851 34.30 1.71 -22.08
CA THR A 851 32.90 2.13 -22.21
C THR A 851 32.34 2.61 -20.88
N GLY A 852 32.90 2.11 -19.77
CA GLY A 852 32.38 2.32 -18.42
C GLY A 852 31.12 1.52 -18.13
N VAL A 853 30.74 0.60 -19.01
CA VAL A 853 29.51 -0.20 -18.95
C VAL A 853 29.88 -1.66 -19.14
N ALA A 854 29.70 -2.45 -18.08
CA ALA A 854 29.96 -3.87 -18.15
C ALA A 854 28.87 -4.58 -18.95
N SER A 855 29.23 -5.67 -19.61
CA SER A 855 28.46 -6.46 -20.55
C SER A 855 28.29 -7.88 -20.05
N SER A 856 27.04 -8.37 -20.03
CA SER A 856 26.72 -9.76 -19.68
C SER A 856 27.26 -10.80 -20.68
N ARG A 857 27.92 -10.33 -21.74
CA ARG A 857 28.59 -11.14 -22.76
C ARG A 857 30.09 -11.26 -22.52
N CYS A 858 30.69 -10.29 -21.84
CA CYS A 858 32.13 -10.08 -21.78
C CYS A 858 32.65 -10.11 -20.34
N ASP A 859 31.98 -9.43 -19.41
CA ASP A 859 32.58 -9.04 -18.13
C ASP A 859 31.89 -9.69 -16.93
N TYR A 860 30.63 -10.10 -17.09
CA TYR A 860 29.88 -10.80 -16.06
C TYR A 860 28.85 -11.77 -16.64
N GLU A 861 28.36 -12.70 -15.81
CA GLU A 861 27.28 -13.60 -16.20
C GLU A 861 25.91 -13.06 -15.73
N THR A 862 24.93 -13.04 -16.64
CA THR A 862 23.54 -12.68 -16.27
C THR A 862 23.08 -13.60 -15.14
N THR A 863 22.70 -13.03 -14.01
CA THR A 863 22.31 -13.78 -12.81
C THR A 863 20.90 -13.36 -12.42
N VAL A 864 20.00 -14.33 -12.36
CA VAL A 864 18.59 -14.10 -12.06
C VAL A 864 18.04 -15.24 -11.23
N GLY A 865 17.14 -14.93 -10.30
CA GLY A 865 16.57 -15.94 -9.43
C GLY A 865 15.61 -15.39 -8.40
N THR A 866 15.25 -16.24 -7.45
CA THR A 866 14.43 -15.88 -6.28
C THR A 866 15.13 -16.32 -5.01
N LEU A 867 15.33 -15.38 -4.09
CA LEU A 867 15.78 -15.66 -2.73
C LEU A 867 14.57 -16.02 -1.87
N HIS A 868 14.69 -17.07 -1.06
CA HIS A 868 13.68 -17.48 -0.08
C HIS A 868 14.26 -17.34 1.33
N PHE A 869 13.58 -16.57 2.16
CA PHE A 869 13.86 -16.39 3.58
C PHE A 869 12.91 -17.27 4.39
N ALA A 870 13.46 -18.17 5.19
CA ALA A 870 12.71 -18.86 6.23
C ALA A 870 12.32 -17.90 7.35
N ALA A 871 11.41 -18.34 8.23
CA ALA A 871 11.08 -17.61 9.45
C ALA A 871 12.35 -17.36 10.28
N GLY A 872 12.55 -16.11 10.69
CA GLY A 872 13.72 -15.64 11.44
C GLY A 872 14.96 -15.30 10.61
N GLU A 873 15.02 -15.65 9.31
CA GLU A 873 16.18 -15.31 8.47
C GLU A 873 16.20 -13.82 8.10
N THR A 874 17.33 -13.16 8.33
CA THR A 874 17.52 -11.71 8.16
C THR A 874 18.44 -11.32 7.00
N SER A 875 19.16 -12.27 6.39
CA SER A 875 20.00 -12.00 5.22
C SER A 875 20.19 -13.22 4.32
N LYS A 876 20.45 -12.96 3.04
CA LYS A 876 20.87 -13.93 2.01
C LYS A 876 21.91 -13.28 1.10
N THR A 877 22.64 -14.10 0.36
CA THR A 877 23.67 -13.63 -0.58
C THR A 877 23.36 -14.13 -1.99
N ILE A 878 23.43 -13.23 -2.96
CA ILE A 878 23.45 -13.53 -4.39
C ILE A 878 24.92 -13.58 -4.81
N SER A 879 25.30 -14.55 -5.63
CA SER A 879 26.65 -14.67 -6.18
C SER A 879 26.57 -14.43 -7.69
N ILE A 880 27.27 -13.42 -8.19
CA ILE A 880 27.30 -13.06 -9.61
C ILE A 880 28.70 -13.35 -10.15
N PRO A 881 28.87 -14.31 -11.08
CA PRO A 881 30.15 -14.58 -11.71
C PRO A 881 30.64 -13.38 -12.52
N LEU A 882 31.91 -13.03 -12.32
CA LEU A 882 32.67 -12.09 -13.13
C LEU A 882 33.60 -12.87 -14.07
N ILE A 883 33.81 -12.32 -15.25
CA ILE A 883 34.70 -12.86 -16.27
C ILE A 883 36.00 -12.08 -16.17
N ASP A 884 37.08 -12.79 -15.87
CA ASP A 884 38.44 -12.21 -15.81
C ASP A 884 39.03 -12.28 -17.21
N ASP A 885 39.13 -11.13 -17.86
CA ASP A 885 39.72 -11.02 -19.18
C ASP A 885 41.15 -10.48 -19.13
N SER A 886 41.65 -9.92 -20.23
CA SER A 886 43.01 -9.39 -20.30
C SER A 886 43.06 -8.04 -20.99
N TYR A 887 41.93 -7.36 -21.16
CA TYR A 887 41.87 -6.02 -21.70
C TYR A 887 42.10 -4.98 -20.60
N ALA A 888 43.01 -4.04 -20.83
CA ALA A 888 43.10 -2.85 -20.00
C ALA A 888 42.02 -1.85 -20.45
N GLU A 889 40.84 -1.96 -19.88
CA GLU A 889 39.65 -1.21 -20.29
C GLU A 889 39.06 -0.30 -19.23
N GLY A 890 39.64 -0.29 -18.03
CA GLY A 890 39.23 0.56 -16.92
C GLY A 890 37.97 0.04 -16.21
N ASN A 891 37.55 0.75 -15.17
CA ASN A 891 36.42 0.31 -14.37
C ASN A 891 35.10 0.41 -15.13
N GLU A 892 34.31 -0.65 -15.06
CA GLU A 892 33.00 -0.74 -15.70
C GLU A 892 31.90 -1.11 -14.69
N SER A 893 30.62 -0.97 -15.06
CA SER A 893 29.52 -1.22 -14.12
C SER A 893 28.25 -1.78 -14.77
N PHE A 894 27.52 -2.58 -14.00
CA PHE A 894 26.19 -3.10 -14.31
C PHE A 894 25.28 -3.00 -13.06
N VAL A 895 23.99 -3.33 -13.21
CA VAL A 895 22.99 -3.16 -12.14
C VAL A 895 22.38 -4.50 -11.73
N ALA A 896 22.16 -4.70 -10.43
CA ALA A 896 21.28 -5.73 -9.88
C ALA A 896 19.99 -5.10 -9.33
N THR A 897 18.84 -5.73 -9.58
CA THR A 897 17.51 -5.22 -9.20
C THR A 897 16.71 -6.28 -8.44
N LEU A 898 16.04 -5.88 -7.36
CA LEU A 898 15.07 -6.70 -6.62
C LEU A 898 13.64 -6.46 -7.13
N SER A 899 12.84 -7.52 -7.20
CA SER A 899 11.45 -7.49 -7.70
C SER A 899 10.56 -8.54 -7.02
N ASN A 900 9.25 -8.47 -7.23
CA ASN A 900 8.27 -9.53 -6.89
C ASN A 900 8.36 -10.05 -5.43
N ALA A 901 8.57 -9.16 -4.46
CA ALA A 901 8.65 -9.55 -3.06
C ALA A 901 7.30 -10.12 -2.55
N THR A 902 7.34 -11.26 -1.88
CA THR A 902 6.18 -11.93 -1.27
C THR A 902 6.48 -12.22 0.20
N GLY A 903 5.53 -11.96 1.11
CA GLY A 903 5.78 -12.04 2.56
C GLY A 903 6.64 -10.89 3.12
N ALA A 904 6.97 -9.91 2.27
CA ALA A 904 7.67 -8.68 2.59
C ALA A 904 7.41 -7.61 1.50
N THR A 905 7.71 -6.34 1.80
CA THR A 905 7.75 -5.23 0.84
C THR A 905 9.19 -4.92 0.44
N LEU A 906 9.40 -4.35 -0.74
CA LEU A 906 10.73 -3.88 -1.14
C LEU A 906 11.14 -2.62 -0.36
N GLY A 907 12.37 -2.59 0.11
CA GLY A 907 12.96 -1.46 0.85
C GLY A 907 13.74 -0.50 -0.03
N SER A 908 14.74 0.16 0.52
CA SER A 908 15.66 1.01 -0.23
C SER A 908 17.09 0.78 0.26
N PRO A 909 18.03 0.34 -0.60
CA PRO A 909 17.90 0.29 -2.06
C PRO A 909 17.30 -1.02 -2.63
N THR A 910 16.47 -0.89 -3.67
CA THR A 910 15.99 -2.02 -4.50
C THR A 910 16.88 -2.30 -5.71
N THR A 911 17.81 -1.39 -5.99
CA THR A 911 18.77 -1.47 -7.09
C THR A 911 20.17 -1.20 -6.54
N ALA A 912 21.13 -2.02 -6.92
CA ALA A 912 22.53 -1.81 -6.56
C ALA A 912 23.40 -1.80 -7.81
N THR A 913 24.38 -0.90 -7.83
CA THR A 913 25.41 -0.86 -8.87
C THR A 913 26.55 -1.79 -8.47
N ILE A 914 26.98 -2.65 -9.38
CA ILE A 914 28.19 -3.43 -9.24
C ILE A 914 29.24 -2.75 -10.10
N THR A 915 30.38 -2.41 -9.50
CA THR A 915 31.52 -1.83 -10.21
C THR A 915 32.62 -2.87 -10.30
N ILE A 916 32.95 -3.28 -11.52
CA ILE A 916 34.07 -4.16 -11.82
C ILE A 916 35.32 -3.27 -11.88
N ASN A 917 36.29 -3.57 -11.02
CA ASN A 917 37.58 -2.92 -10.97
C ASN A 917 38.56 -3.74 -11.80
N ASP A 918 38.87 -3.21 -13.00
CA ASP A 918 39.85 -3.76 -13.94
C ASP A 918 41.20 -3.99 -13.24
N ASN A 919 41.71 -5.22 -13.34
CA ASN A 919 43.01 -5.61 -12.78
C ASN A 919 44.19 -5.49 -13.75
N ASP A 920 43.93 -5.17 -15.02
CA ASP A 920 44.92 -5.16 -16.08
C ASP A 920 45.43 -3.76 -16.40
N ALA A 921 46.71 -3.54 -16.13
CA ALA A 921 47.35 -2.26 -16.47
C ALA A 921 47.64 -2.11 -17.97
N THR A 922 47.71 -3.22 -18.70
CA THR A 922 47.95 -3.28 -20.15
C THR A 922 47.31 -4.51 -20.75
N THR A 923 46.74 -4.40 -21.96
CA THR A 923 46.15 -5.57 -22.64
C THR A 923 47.15 -6.73 -22.80
N GLY A 924 46.77 -7.90 -22.31
CA GLY A 924 47.61 -9.09 -22.16
C GLY A 924 47.26 -10.25 -23.11
N THR A 925 47.74 -11.45 -22.76
CA THR A 925 47.42 -12.68 -23.48
C THR A 925 46.10 -13.25 -23.00
N ASN A 926 45.33 -13.82 -23.93
CA ASN A 926 44.01 -14.36 -23.67
C ASN A 926 44.00 -15.44 -22.54
N PRO A 927 43.31 -15.22 -21.41
CA PRO A 927 43.32 -16.12 -20.24
C PRO A 927 42.80 -17.53 -20.54
N ILE A 928 41.86 -17.69 -21.48
CA ILE A 928 41.33 -19.01 -21.85
C ILE A 928 42.34 -19.88 -22.63
N ASP A 929 43.55 -19.38 -22.88
CA ASP A 929 44.68 -20.22 -23.29
C ASP A 929 45.23 -21.07 -22.13
N GLN A 930 44.88 -20.76 -20.89
CA GLN A 930 45.14 -21.63 -19.74
C GLN A 930 43.97 -22.60 -19.53
N ALA A 931 44.29 -23.88 -19.26
CA ALA A 931 43.28 -24.92 -19.11
C ALA A 931 42.28 -24.63 -17.98
N GLY A 932 42.75 -24.09 -16.85
CA GLY A 932 41.89 -23.74 -15.71
C GLY A 932 40.84 -22.69 -16.06
N SER A 933 41.26 -21.55 -16.63
CA SER A 933 40.36 -20.47 -17.05
C SER A 933 39.42 -20.93 -18.16
N PHE A 934 39.91 -21.71 -19.13
CA PHE A 934 39.08 -22.32 -20.17
C PHE A 934 37.96 -23.18 -19.59
N VAL A 935 38.28 -24.06 -18.64
CA VAL A 935 37.30 -24.95 -17.99
C VAL A 935 36.33 -24.15 -17.11
N ARG A 936 36.81 -23.19 -16.31
CA ARG A 936 35.94 -22.32 -15.51
C ARG A 936 34.90 -21.64 -16.38
N GLN A 937 35.30 -21.11 -17.54
CA GLN A 937 34.37 -20.45 -18.44
C GLN A 937 33.27 -21.38 -18.96
N HIS A 938 33.56 -22.67 -19.18
CA HIS A 938 32.53 -23.62 -19.60
C HIS A 938 31.51 -23.90 -18.49
N TYR A 939 31.93 -23.91 -17.23
CA TYR A 939 31.00 -24.00 -16.10
C TYR A 939 30.05 -22.79 -16.05
N ILE A 940 30.58 -21.58 -16.28
CA ILE A 940 29.76 -20.36 -16.31
C ILE A 940 28.82 -20.38 -17.52
N ASP A 941 29.36 -20.55 -18.73
CA ASP A 941 28.60 -20.43 -19.99
C ASP A 941 27.51 -21.49 -20.16
N PHE A 942 27.73 -22.72 -19.67
CA PHE A 942 26.79 -23.84 -19.85
C PHE A 942 26.02 -24.17 -18.56
N LEU A 943 26.67 -24.11 -17.39
CA LEU A 943 26.06 -24.57 -16.13
C LEU A 943 25.66 -23.41 -15.21
N ASN A 944 25.97 -22.16 -15.56
CA ASN A 944 25.60 -20.96 -14.81
C ASN A 944 26.08 -20.98 -13.34
N ARG A 945 27.25 -21.57 -13.08
CA ARG A 945 27.84 -21.64 -11.74
C ARG A 945 29.37 -21.68 -11.79
N GLU A 946 30.00 -21.38 -10.67
CA GLU A 946 31.43 -21.67 -10.49
C GLU A 946 31.69 -23.18 -10.42
N PRO A 947 32.84 -23.66 -10.92
CA PRO A 947 33.24 -25.04 -10.74
C PRO A 947 33.53 -25.34 -9.26
N ASP A 948 33.16 -26.53 -8.82
CA ASP A 948 33.72 -27.07 -7.60
C ASP A 948 35.19 -27.47 -7.83
N GLY A 949 35.98 -27.51 -6.76
CA GLY A 949 37.42 -27.78 -6.87
C GLY A 949 37.75 -29.11 -7.54
N SER A 950 36.91 -30.13 -7.36
CA SER A 950 37.14 -31.45 -7.95
C SER A 950 36.82 -31.48 -9.45
N GLY A 951 35.73 -30.84 -9.84
CA GLY A 951 35.31 -30.68 -11.23
C GLY A 951 36.29 -29.82 -12.03
N LEU A 952 36.77 -28.71 -11.47
CA LEU A 952 37.78 -27.87 -12.12
C LEU A 952 39.06 -28.67 -12.39
N ALA A 953 39.56 -29.41 -11.39
CA ALA A 953 40.76 -30.23 -11.51
C ALA A 953 40.57 -31.32 -12.56
N PHE A 954 39.49 -32.09 -12.47
CA PHE A 954 39.20 -33.21 -13.37
C PHE A 954 39.24 -32.79 -14.85
N TRP A 955 38.51 -31.72 -15.21
CA TRP A 955 38.44 -31.26 -16.60
C TRP A 955 39.71 -30.55 -17.06
N SER A 956 40.38 -29.80 -16.18
CA SER A 956 41.66 -29.16 -16.52
C SER A 956 42.74 -30.20 -16.79
N ASP A 957 42.77 -31.28 -16.00
CA ASP A 957 43.72 -32.39 -16.14
C ASP A 957 43.53 -33.15 -17.46
N GLN A 958 42.30 -33.21 -18.00
CA GLN A 958 42.09 -33.77 -19.34
C GLN A 958 42.85 -33.00 -20.42
N ILE A 959 43.04 -31.70 -20.25
CA ILE A 959 43.77 -30.85 -21.21
C ILE A 959 45.27 -30.86 -20.91
N THR A 960 45.66 -30.65 -19.65
CA THR A 960 47.09 -30.53 -19.26
C THR A 960 47.84 -31.86 -19.38
N SER A 961 47.16 -33.00 -19.33
CA SER A 961 47.77 -34.32 -19.57
C SER A 961 48.42 -34.48 -20.95
N CYS A 962 48.12 -33.60 -21.92
CA CYS A 962 48.79 -33.55 -23.22
C CYS A 962 50.21 -32.96 -23.17
N GLY A 963 50.63 -32.32 -22.07
CA GLY A 963 51.92 -31.66 -21.98
C GLY A 963 52.10 -30.57 -23.06
N THR A 964 53.14 -30.69 -23.87
CA THR A 964 53.46 -29.76 -24.97
C THR A 964 52.87 -30.16 -26.33
N ASP A 965 52.10 -31.25 -26.42
CA ASP A 965 51.49 -31.70 -27.67
C ASP A 965 50.28 -30.82 -28.01
N THR A 966 50.46 -29.93 -28.98
CA THR A 966 49.43 -28.98 -29.43
C THR A 966 48.23 -29.66 -30.07
N ALA A 967 48.44 -30.74 -30.84
CA ALA A 967 47.35 -31.45 -31.50
C ALA A 967 46.50 -32.23 -30.49
N CYS A 968 47.15 -32.86 -29.50
CA CYS A 968 46.45 -33.46 -28.37
C CYS A 968 45.63 -32.42 -27.60
N THR A 969 46.25 -31.27 -27.28
CA THR A 969 45.60 -30.19 -26.52
C THR A 969 44.36 -29.66 -27.24
N GLU A 970 44.45 -29.44 -28.55
CA GLU A 970 43.33 -29.00 -29.38
C GLU A 970 42.15 -29.99 -29.34
N ILE A 971 42.42 -31.28 -29.53
CA ILE A 971 41.40 -32.34 -29.44
C ILE A 971 40.79 -32.41 -28.05
N ARG A 972 41.61 -32.29 -26.99
CA ARG A 972 41.12 -32.29 -25.61
C ARG A 972 40.22 -31.10 -25.31
N ARG A 973 40.56 -29.90 -25.78
CA ARG A 973 39.68 -28.73 -25.67
C ARG A 973 38.33 -28.99 -26.35
N ILE A 974 38.33 -29.48 -27.58
CA ILE A 974 37.09 -29.83 -28.31
C ILE A 974 36.24 -30.83 -27.53
N ASN A 975 36.85 -31.88 -26.99
CA ASN A 975 36.14 -32.92 -26.25
C ASN A 975 35.60 -32.43 -24.91
N VAL A 976 36.40 -31.66 -24.15
CA VAL A 976 35.97 -31.04 -22.89
C VAL A 976 34.81 -30.10 -23.15
N SER A 977 34.93 -29.23 -24.17
CA SER A 977 33.88 -28.31 -24.60
C SER A 977 32.55 -29.02 -24.90
N ALA A 978 32.59 -30.08 -25.72
CA ALA A 978 31.39 -30.86 -26.02
C ALA A 978 30.83 -31.60 -24.80
N ALA A 979 31.70 -32.02 -23.87
CA ALA A 979 31.28 -32.76 -22.67
C ALA A 979 30.37 -31.94 -21.75
N PHE A 980 30.48 -30.61 -21.71
CA PHE A 980 29.57 -29.77 -20.91
C PHE A 980 28.13 -29.87 -21.39
N PHE A 981 27.90 -29.81 -22.70
CA PHE A 981 26.55 -30.04 -23.26
C PHE A 981 26.06 -31.48 -23.01
N LEU A 982 26.96 -32.46 -23.13
CA LEU A 982 26.63 -33.88 -22.95
C LEU A 982 26.47 -34.29 -21.48
N SER A 983 26.86 -33.41 -20.54
CA SER A 983 26.81 -33.69 -19.12
C SER A 983 25.36 -33.89 -18.65
N ILE A 984 25.18 -34.75 -17.65
CA ILE A 984 23.85 -34.97 -17.05
C ILE A 984 23.25 -33.65 -16.57
N GLU A 985 24.08 -32.79 -15.98
CA GLU A 985 23.67 -31.48 -15.47
C GLU A 985 23.03 -30.64 -16.57
N PHE A 986 23.70 -30.46 -17.71
CA PHE A 986 23.17 -29.67 -18.82
C PHE A 986 21.98 -30.35 -19.53
N GLN A 987 22.06 -31.68 -19.72
CA GLN A 987 21.01 -32.46 -20.39
C GLN A 987 19.66 -32.37 -19.64
N GLU A 988 19.71 -32.26 -18.32
CA GLU A 988 18.55 -32.23 -17.44
C GLU A 988 18.20 -30.81 -16.94
N THR A 989 18.97 -29.80 -17.33
CA THR A 989 18.70 -28.36 -17.07
C THR A 989 18.47 -27.62 -18.38
N GLY A 990 19.49 -27.06 -19.01
CA GLY A 990 19.38 -26.22 -20.20
C GLY A 990 18.75 -26.95 -21.38
N TYR A 991 19.14 -28.20 -21.66
CA TYR A 991 18.51 -28.94 -22.74
C TYR A 991 17.06 -29.34 -22.44
N LEU A 992 16.69 -29.49 -21.17
CA LEU A 992 15.29 -29.66 -20.79
C LEU A 992 14.48 -28.36 -21.02
N VAL A 993 15.05 -27.19 -20.73
CA VAL A 993 14.40 -25.89 -21.03
C VAL A 993 14.08 -25.77 -22.51
N GLU A 994 15.05 -26.02 -23.40
CA GLU A 994 14.81 -25.96 -24.86
C GLU A 994 13.63 -26.85 -25.28
N ARG A 995 13.59 -28.09 -24.80
CA ARG A 995 12.51 -29.05 -25.09
C ARG A 995 11.17 -28.65 -24.49
N LEU A 996 11.14 -28.02 -23.31
CA LEU A 996 9.92 -27.49 -22.70
C LEU A 996 9.33 -26.36 -23.57
N TYR A 997 10.16 -25.46 -24.10
CA TYR A 997 9.71 -24.45 -25.04
C TYR A 997 9.24 -25.06 -26.36
N LYS A 998 9.95 -26.08 -26.88
CA LYS A 998 9.55 -26.83 -28.07
C LYS A 998 8.18 -27.49 -27.90
N ALA A 999 7.97 -28.25 -26.82
CA ALA A 999 6.69 -28.90 -26.54
C ALA A 999 5.56 -27.88 -26.32
N SER A 1000 5.85 -26.74 -25.70
CA SER A 1000 4.85 -25.71 -25.39
C SER A 1000 4.46 -24.85 -26.59
N TYR A 1001 5.41 -24.48 -27.44
CA TYR A 1001 5.20 -23.45 -28.46
C TYR A 1001 5.60 -23.88 -29.88
N GLY A 1002 6.11 -25.09 -30.05
CA GLY A 1002 6.55 -25.62 -31.33
C GLY A 1002 7.86 -24.99 -31.80
N LYS A 1003 7.94 -24.71 -33.11
CA LYS A 1003 9.12 -24.17 -33.77
C LYS A 1003 8.87 -22.78 -34.36
N GLY A 1004 9.90 -21.95 -34.37
CA GLY A 1004 9.90 -20.69 -35.09
C GLY A 1004 10.19 -20.87 -36.58
N ALA A 1005 9.96 -19.81 -37.35
CA ALA A 1005 10.39 -19.70 -38.75
C ALA A 1005 11.52 -18.66 -38.84
N GLY A 1006 12.64 -19.05 -39.42
CA GLY A 1006 13.81 -18.19 -39.65
C GLY A 1006 14.18 -18.16 -41.12
N THR A 1007 14.50 -16.99 -41.66
CA THR A 1007 15.08 -16.90 -43.01
C THR A 1007 16.51 -17.42 -42.99
N SER A 1008 16.89 -18.22 -43.97
CA SER A 1008 18.26 -18.64 -44.25
C SER A 1008 18.59 -18.34 -45.70
N THR A 1009 19.79 -17.84 -45.96
CA THR A 1009 20.36 -17.68 -47.31
C THR A 1009 21.43 -18.72 -47.63
N PHE A 1010 21.71 -19.64 -46.69
CA PHE A 1010 22.64 -20.75 -46.91
C PHE A 1010 22.09 -21.69 -48.00
N GLY A 1011 22.87 -21.89 -49.08
CA GLY A 1011 22.40 -22.66 -50.24
C GLY A 1011 21.27 -21.99 -51.04
N GLY A 1012 20.98 -20.70 -50.79
CA GLY A 1012 19.89 -19.92 -51.39
C GLY A 1012 18.83 -19.49 -50.37
N THR A 1013 18.01 -18.49 -50.70
CA THR A 1013 16.98 -17.96 -49.77
C THR A 1013 15.85 -18.96 -49.56
N HIS A 1014 15.64 -19.39 -48.32
CA HIS A 1014 14.56 -20.28 -47.91
C HIS A 1014 14.16 -20.06 -46.44
N GLN A 1015 13.08 -20.72 -46.00
CA GLN A 1015 12.63 -20.71 -44.60
C GLN A 1015 13.12 -21.96 -43.88
N LEU A 1016 13.71 -21.78 -42.71
CA LEU A 1016 14.23 -22.80 -41.84
C LEU A 1016 13.38 -22.89 -40.57
N ALA A 1017 13.12 -24.12 -40.11
CA ALA A 1017 12.55 -24.36 -38.79
C ALA A 1017 13.63 -24.15 -37.72
N VAL A 1018 13.38 -23.22 -36.79
CA VAL A 1018 14.37 -22.83 -35.76
C VAL A 1018 13.79 -23.00 -34.34
N PRO A 1019 14.64 -23.22 -33.33
CA PRO A 1019 14.21 -23.21 -31.93
C PRO A 1019 13.51 -21.90 -31.57
N ILE A 1020 12.42 -21.99 -30.81
CA ILE A 1020 11.58 -20.84 -30.44
C ILE A 1020 12.12 -20.07 -29.22
N VAL A 1021 12.91 -20.75 -28.38
CA VAL A 1021 13.50 -20.17 -27.17
C VAL A 1021 14.61 -19.18 -27.53
N ARG A 1022 14.60 -18.02 -26.87
CA ARG A 1022 15.63 -16.98 -27.00
C ARG A 1022 16.58 -17.03 -25.81
N LEU A 1023 17.81 -16.54 -25.96
CA LEU A 1023 18.82 -16.56 -24.89
C LEU A 1023 18.31 -15.93 -23.58
N ILE A 1024 17.61 -14.80 -23.69
CA ILE A 1024 17.07 -14.08 -22.52
C ILE A 1024 15.97 -14.84 -21.77
N GLU A 1025 15.30 -15.79 -22.44
CA GLU A 1025 14.34 -16.72 -21.81
C GLU A 1025 15.06 -17.97 -21.29
N PHE A 1026 16.08 -18.42 -22.01
CA PHE A 1026 16.82 -19.65 -21.73
C PHE A 1026 17.63 -19.59 -20.43
N LEU A 1027 18.38 -18.50 -20.23
CA LEU A 1027 19.28 -18.34 -19.08
C LEU A 1027 18.54 -18.40 -17.74
N PRO A 1028 17.51 -17.56 -17.47
CA PRO A 1028 16.77 -17.64 -16.21
C PRO A 1028 16.18 -19.01 -15.93
N ASP A 1029 15.59 -19.63 -16.95
CA ASP A 1029 14.92 -20.91 -16.80
C ASP A 1029 15.93 -22.04 -16.49
N THR A 1030 17.11 -21.98 -17.12
CA THR A 1030 18.19 -22.93 -16.85
C THR A 1030 18.74 -22.77 -15.44
N GLN A 1031 18.95 -21.53 -15.00
CA GLN A 1031 19.42 -21.21 -13.65
C GLN A 1031 18.45 -21.68 -12.58
N GLN A 1032 17.13 -21.56 -12.81
CA GLN A 1032 16.12 -22.03 -11.88
C GLN A 1032 16.14 -23.56 -11.71
N ILE A 1033 16.30 -24.32 -12.80
CA ILE A 1033 16.37 -25.80 -12.72
C ILE A 1033 17.71 -26.26 -12.11
N GLY A 1034 18.82 -25.60 -12.46
CA GLY A 1034 20.17 -25.95 -12.00
C GLY A 1034 20.50 -25.53 -10.56
N ARG A 1035 19.63 -24.76 -9.89
CA ARG A 1035 19.92 -24.14 -8.59
C ARG A 1035 20.28 -25.17 -7.52
N GLY A 1036 21.53 -25.11 -7.03
CA GLY A 1036 22.05 -26.00 -5.98
C GLY A 1036 22.31 -27.43 -6.45
N VAL A 1037 22.30 -27.69 -7.76
CA VAL A 1037 22.60 -29.00 -8.34
C VAL A 1037 24.10 -29.08 -8.63
N VAL A 1038 24.77 -30.05 -8.02
CA VAL A 1038 26.14 -30.44 -8.35
C VAL A 1038 26.12 -31.94 -8.57
N VAL A 1039 26.22 -32.37 -9.83
CA VAL A 1039 26.11 -33.80 -10.17
C VAL A 1039 27.25 -34.58 -9.53
N GLY A 1040 26.90 -35.60 -8.75
CA GLY A 1040 27.85 -36.44 -8.01
C GLY A 1040 27.88 -36.18 -6.49
N GLU A 1041 27.33 -35.06 -6.02
CA GLU A 1041 27.20 -34.76 -4.59
C GLU A 1041 25.99 -35.48 -3.96
N PRO A 1042 26.07 -36.05 -2.75
CA PRO A 1042 24.97 -36.80 -2.16
C PRO A 1042 23.62 -36.04 -2.16
N GLY A 1043 22.60 -36.62 -2.81
CA GLY A 1043 21.24 -36.09 -2.85
C GLY A 1043 20.94 -35.12 -4.01
N TRP A 1044 21.89 -34.89 -4.91
CA TRP A 1044 21.73 -34.00 -6.07
C TRP A 1044 20.53 -34.36 -6.97
N GLU A 1045 20.22 -35.66 -7.12
CA GLU A 1045 19.08 -36.13 -7.94
C GLU A 1045 17.75 -35.63 -7.39
N THR A 1046 17.62 -35.61 -6.06
CA THR A 1046 16.40 -35.13 -5.37
C THR A 1046 16.26 -33.63 -5.51
N VAL A 1047 17.37 -32.88 -5.39
CA VAL A 1047 17.38 -31.42 -5.60
C VAL A 1047 16.96 -31.09 -7.04
N LEU A 1048 17.56 -31.77 -8.02
CA LEU A 1048 17.25 -31.57 -9.44
C LEU A 1048 15.77 -31.89 -9.75
N GLU A 1049 15.27 -33.02 -9.28
CA GLU A 1049 13.87 -33.40 -9.52
C GLU A 1049 12.89 -32.42 -8.86
N ASN A 1050 13.17 -31.96 -7.64
CA ASN A 1050 12.37 -30.91 -6.99
C ASN A 1050 12.39 -29.60 -7.77
N ASN A 1051 13.56 -29.18 -8.27
CA ASN A 1051 13.69 -27.98 -9.09
C ASN A 1051 12.89 -28.10 -10.40
N LYS A 1052 12.96 -29.23 -11.10
CA LYS A 1052 12.17 -29.49 -12.32
C LYS A 1052 10.67 -29.42 -12.07
N GLN A 1053 10.19 -30.01 -10.98
CA GLN A 1053 8.78 -29.97 -10.60
C GLN A 1053 8.32 -28.54 -10.29
N ALA A 1054 9.08 -27.81 -9.46
CA ALA A 1054 8.77 -26.44 -9.10
C ALA A 1054 8.79 -25.52 -10.33
N PHE A 1055 9.84 -25.61 -11.15
CA PHE A 1055 9.96 -24.84 -12.39
C PHE A 1055 8.78 -25.08 -13.32
N THR A 1056 8.44 -26.35 -13.59
CA THR A 1056 7.37 -26.62 -14.56
C THR A 1056 5.99 -26.23 -14.02
N ALA A 1057 5.78 -26.34 -12.71
CA ALA A 1057 4.57 -25.86 -12.05
C ALA A 1057 4.40 -24.34 -12.20
N GLU A 1058 5.49 -23.57 -12.13
CA GLU A 1058 5.49 -22.12 -12.39
C GLU A 1058 5.36 -21.80 -13.88
N PHE A 1059 6.08 -22.53 -14.74
CA PHE A 1059 6.10 -22.33 -16.18
C PHE A 1059 4.70 -22.38 -16.79
N VAL A 1060 3.86 -23.34 -16.35
CA VAL A 1060 2.48 -23.47 -16.86
C VAL A 1060 1.54 -22.37 -16.38
N GLN A 1061 1.95 -21.53 -15.42
CA GLN A 1061 1.19 -20.37 -14.96
C GLN A 1061 1.57 -19.09 -15.72
N ARG A 1062 2.67 -19.10 -16.48
CA ARG A 1062 3.10 -17.92 -17.25
C ARG A 1062 2.02 -17.50 -18.24
N LEU A 1063 1.86 -16.19 -18.44
CA LEU A 1063 0.83 -15.63 -19.33
C LEU A 1063 0.94 -16.19 -20.76
N ARG A 1064 2.16 -16.35 -21.28
CA ARG A 1064 2.41 -16.95 -22.60
C ARG A 1064 1.89 -18.39 -22.68
N PHE A 1065 2.06 -19.17 -21.62
CA PHE A 1065 1.59 -20.56 -21.57
C PHE A 1065 0.07 -20.64 -21.43
N THR A 1066 -0.52 -19.89 -20.49
CA THR A 1066 -1.98 -19.88 -20.26
C THR A 1066 -2.76 -19.29 -21.43
N THR A 1067 -2.14 -18.42 -22.23
CA THR A 1067 -2.70 -17.95 -23.51
C THR A 1067 -2.68 -19.03 -24.58
N ALA A 1068 -1.57 -19.76 -24.72
CA ALA A 1068 -1.46 -20.87 -25.67
C ALA A 1068 -2.35 -22.07 -25.28
N PHE A 1069 -2.51 -22.29 -23.98
CA PHE A 1069 -3.27 -23.40 -23.42
C PHE A 1069 -4.21 -22.92 -22.29
N PRO A 1070 -5.38 -22.35 -22.63
CA PRO A 1070 -6.36 -21.91 -21.65
C PRO A 1070 -6.79 -23.02 -20.70
N THR A 1071 -7.14 -22.68 -19.46
CA THR A 1071 -7.61 -23.66 -18.44
C THR A 1071 -8.92 -24.33 -18.83
N SER A 1072 -9.67 -23.76 -19.78
CA SER A 1072 -10.88 -24.35 -20.38
C SER A 1072 -10.59 -25.41 -21.44
N MET A 1073 -9.34 -25.56 -21.90
CA MET A 1073 -8.95 -26.54 -22.91
C MET A 1073 -9.05 -27.97 -22.33
N ILE A 1074 -9.75 -28.85 -23.04
CA ILE A 1074 -9.93 -30.25 -22.59
C ILE A 1074 -8.61 -31.04 -22.68
N ALA A 1075 -8.49 -32.09 -21.86
CA ALA A 1075 -7.26 -32.88 -21.73
C ALA A 1075 -6.72 -33.43 -23.06
N ALA A 1076 -7.59 -33.96 -23.92
CA ALA A 1076 -7.20 -34.47 -25.24
C ALA A 1076 -6.58 -33.38 -26.12
N GLN A 1077 -7.23 -32.21 -26.23
CA GLN A 1077 -6.72 -31.08 -26.99
C GLN A 1077 -5.38 -30.58 -26.45
N PHE A 1078 -5.22 -30.55 -25.13
CA PHE A 1078 -3.97 -30.14 -24.50
C PHE A 1078 -2.81 -31.09 -24.85
N VAL A 1079 -3.00 -32.40 -24.65
CA VAL A 1079 -1.96 -33.41 -24.96
C VAL A 1079 -1.66 -33.43 -26.45
N ASP A 1080 -2.68 -33.39 -27.31
CA ASP A 1080 -2.51 -33.43 -28.76
C ASP A 1080 -1.73 -32.21 -29.27
N THR A 1081 -1.99 -31.03 -28.70
CA THR A 1081 -1.29 -29.80 -29.09
C THR A 1081 0.18 -29.84 -28.64
N LEU A 1082 0.45 -30.29 -27.41
CA LEU A 1082 1.83 -30.48 -26.95
C LEU A 1082 2.59 -31.48 -27.81
N ASN A 1083 1.96 -32.62 -28.12
CA ASN A 1083 2.56 -33.66 -28.96
C ASN A 1083 2.83 -33.13 -30.37
N ALA A 1084 1.88 -32.42 -30.98
CA ALA A 1084 2.05 -31.83 -32.30
C ALA A 1084 3.16 -30.77 -32.34
N ASN A 1085 3.24 -29.91 -31.32
CA ASN A 1085 4.32 -28.93 -31.17
C ASN A 1085 5.69 -29.60 -31.06
N ALA A 1086 5.76 -30.75 -30.37
CA ALA A 1086 6.96 -31.56 -30.24
C ALA A 1086 7.30 -32.40 -31.50
N ASP A 1087 6.61 -32.21 -32.63
CA ASP A 1087 6.73 -33.01 -33.86
C ASP A 1087 6.33 -34.49 -33.69
N ASN A 1088 5.38 -34.77 -32.78
CA ASN A 1088 4.71 -36.05 -32.50
C ASN A 1088 5.60 -37.19 -31.98
N PRO A 1089 6.35 -37.00 -30.87
CA PRO A 1089 7.19 -38.05 -30.29
C PRO A 1089 6.37 -39.18 -29.64
N LEU A 1090 5.17 -38.90 -29.13
CA LEU A 1090 4.40 -39.90 -28.37
C LEU A 1090 3.80 -40.98 -29.28
N SER A 1091 3.91 -42.24 -28.85
CA SER A 1091 3.07 -43.31 -29.38
C SER A 1091 1.59 -43.10 -29.03
N GLN A 1092 0.69 -43.76 -29.76
CA GLN A 1092 -0.74 -43.70 -29.48
C GLN A 1092 -1.06 -44.13 -28.03
N SER A 1093 -0.36 -45.14 -27.51
CA SER A 1093 -0.54 -45.61 -26.13
C SER A 1093 -0.10 -44.58 -25.08
N GLU A 1094 1.04 -43.92 -25.26
CA GLU A 1094 1.54 -42.90 -24.33
C GLU A 1094 0.62 -41.68 -24.32
N ARG A 1095 0.19 -41.25 -25.52
CA ARG A 1095 -0.78 -40.18 -25.69
C ARG A 1095 -2.09 -40.49 -24.95
N ASP A 1096 -2.65 -41.68 -25.13
CA ASP A 1096 -3.89 -42.08 -24.45
C ASP A 1096 -3.73 -42.15 -22.91
N GLN A 1097 -2.56 -42.59 -22.42
CA GLN A 1097 -2.26 -42.60 -20.99
C GLN A 1097 -2.19 -41.18 -20.38
N LEU A 1098 -1.55 -40.23 -21.07
CA LEU A 1098 -1.46 -38.84 -20.60
C LEU A 1098 -2.83 -38.16 -20.61
N VAL A 1099 -3.65 -38.38 -21.64
CA VAL A 1099 -5.03 -37.86 -21.70
C VAL A 1099 -5.87 -38.40 -20.55
N ASN A 1100 -5.82 -39.70 -20.30
CA ASN A 1100 -6.58 -40.33 -19.23
C ASN A 1100 -6.13 -39.83 -17.85
N SER A 1101 -4.82 -39.73 -17.63
CA SER A 1101 -4.24 -39.28 -16.35
C SER A 1101 -4.58 -37.81 -16.04
N LEU A 1102 -4.59 -36.95 -17.07
CA LEU A 1102 -5.02 -35.56 -16.90
C LEU A 1102 -6.53 -35.44 -16.68
N THR A 1103 -7.32 -36.24 -17.41
CA THR A 1103 -8.80 -36.24 -17.27
C THR A 1103 -9.24 -36.70 -15.89
N SER A 1104 -8.56 -37.69 -15.31
CA SER A 1104 -8.85 -38.19 -13.97
C SER A 1104 -8.26 -37.35 -12.84
N GLY A 1105 -7.49 -36.30 -13.16
CA GLY A 1105 -6.75 -35.51 -12.19
C GLY A 1105 -5.57 -36.24 -11.54
N ALA A 1106 -5.13 -37.39 -12.08
CA ALA A 1106 -3.97 -38.12 -11.59
C ALA A 1106 -2.65 -37.42 -11.96
N MET A 1107 -2.64 -36.67 -13.05
CA MET A 1107 -1.54 -35.77 -13.43
C MET A 1107 -2.05 -34.34 -13.59
N THR A 1108 -1.21 -33.40 -13.22
CA THR A 1108 -1.37 -31.97 -13.52
C THR A 1108 -0.91 -31.65 -14.94
N ARG A 1109 -1.29 -30.47 -15.44
CA ARG A 1109 -0.81 -29.96 -16.74
C ARG A 1109 0.72 -29.82 -16.79
N ALA A 1110 1.35 -29.46 -15.66
CA ALA A 1110 2.80 -29.37 -15.53
C ALA A 1110 3.46 -30.75 -15.68
N GLN A 1111 2.90 -31.78 -15.04
CA GLN A 1111 3.41 -33.15 -15.15
C GLN A 1111 3.24 -33.72 -16.57
N VAL A 1112 2.13 -33.40 -17.24
CA VAL A 1112 1.91 -33.80 -18.65
C VAL A 1112 2.89 -33.09 -19.58
N LEU A 1113 3.11 -31.78 -19.41
CA LEU A 1113 4.11 -31.04 -20.18
C LEU A 1113 5.51 -31.65 -20.00
N ARG A 1114 5.91 -31.95 -18.77
CA ARG A 1114 7.17 -32.65 -18.50
C ARG A 1114 7.26 -33.99 -19.20
N ALA A 1115 6.21 -34.81 -19.14
CA ALA A 1115 6.21 -36.12 -19.78
C ALA A 1115 6.48 -36.03 -21.30
N VAL A 1116 5.91 -35.02 -21.98
CA VAL A 1116 6.18 -34.79 -23.41
C VAL A 1116 7.59 -34.25 -23.64
N ALA A 1117 8.05 -33.29 -22.83
CA ALA A 1117 9.37 -32.67 -22.99
C ALA A 1117 10.52 -33.62 -22.67
N GLU A 1118 10.33 -34.54 -21.72
CA GLU A 1118 11.30 -35.55 -21.28
C GLU A 1118 11.23 -36.84 -22.10
N ASP A 1119 10.35 -36.92 -23.09
CA ASP A 1119 10.20 -38.08 -23.96
C ASP A 1119 11.52 -38.41 -24.71
N PRO A 1120 11.97 -39.68 -24.71
CA PRO A 1120 13.23 -40.08 -25.35
C PRO A 1120 13.28 -39.80 -26.86
N ASP A 1121 12.16 -39.89 -27.57
CA ASP A 1121 12.11 -39.65 -29.02
C ASP A 1121 12.24 -38.16 -29.32
N LEU A 1122 11.60 -37.29 -28.51
CA LEU A 1122 11.82 -35.84 -28.59
C LEU A 1122 13.27 -35.48 -28.27
N LYS A 1123 13.81 -36.03 -27.17
CA LYS A 1123 15.20 -35.82 -26.76
C LYS A 1123 16.20 -36.24 -27.85
N SER A 1124 15.89 -37.28 -28.62
CA SER A 1124 16.73 -37.72 -29.73
C SER A 1124 16.54 -36.84 -30.96
N ALA A 1125 15.31 -36.48 -31.29
CA ALA A 1125 14.96 -35.71 -32.50
C ALA A 1125 15.47 -34.26 -32.46
N GLU A 1126 15.51 -33.64 -31.28
CA GLU A 1126 15.96 -32.25 -31.14
C GLU A 1126 17.45 -32.10 -30.81
N PHE A 1127 18.17 -33.20 -30.59
CA PHE A 1127 19.54 -33.17 -30.10
C PHE A 1127 20.46 -32.28 -30.96
N ASN A 1128 20.49 -32.49 -32.27
CA ASN A 1128 21.36 -31.73 -33.16
C ASN A 1128 20.97 -30.24 -33.24
N ARG A 1129 19.66 -29.91 -33.22
CA ARG A 1129 19.20 -28.52 -33.27
C ARG A 1129 19.57 -27.77 -32.00
N ALA A 1130 19.36 -28.39 -30.85
CA ALA A 1130 19.76 -27.84 -29.57
C ALA A 1130 21.28 -27.75 -29.46
N PHE A 1131 22.03 -28.77 -29.91
CA PHE A 1131 23.49 -28.76 -29.85
C PHE A 1131 24.09 -27.58 -30.63
N VAL A 1132 23.57 -27.29 -31.84
CA VAL A 1132 23.96 -26.10 -32.61
C VAL A 1132 23.53 -24.81 -31.91
N LEU A 1133 22.31 -24.74 -31.37
CA LEU A 1133 21.81 -23.57 -30.64
C LEU A 1133 22.71 -23.23 -29.45
N MET A 1134 23.16 -24.24 -28.70
CA MET A 1134 24.01 -24.05 -27.53
C MET A 1134 25.43 -23.59 -27.87
N GLN A 1135 25.87 -23.70 -29.13
CA GLN A 1135 27.11 -23.05 -29.53
C GLN A 1135 26.95 -21.51 -29.52
N TYR A 1136 25.78 -21.02 -29.94
CA TYR A 1136 25.46 -19.59 -29.91
C TYR A 1136 25.15 -19.10 -28.50
N PHE A 1137 24.38 -19.86 -27.73
CA PHE A 1137 24.03 -19.48 -26.35
C PHE A 1137 25.21 -19.60 -25.38
N GLY A 1138 25.94 -20.71 -25.41
CA GLY A 1138 27.07 -20.95 -24.52
C GLY A 1138 28.27 -20.09 -24.90
N TYR A 1139 28.82 -20.26 -26.10
CA TYR A 1139 30.06 -19.58 -26.47
C TYR A 1139 29.85 -18.12 -26.89
N LEU A 1140 28.90 -17.86 -27.79
CA LEU A 1140 28.77 -16.51 -28.37
C LEU A 1140 27.89 -15.57 -27.55
N ARG A 1141 27.12 -16.12 -26.60
CA ARG A 1141 26.18 -15.41 -25.71
C ARG A 1141 25.19 -14.52 -26.48
N ARG A 1142 24.64 -15.03 -27.60
CA ARG A 1142 23.61 -14.33 -28.40
C ARG A 1142 22.66 -15.31 -29.12
N ASN A 1143 21.56 -14.82 -29.69
CA ASN A 1143 20.75 -15.65 -30.58
C ASN A 1143 21.44 -15.87 -31.94
N PRO A 1144 21.15 -16.98 -32.65
CA PRO A 1144 21.83 -17.26 -33.92
C PRO A 1144 21.58 -16.26 -35.05
N ASN A 1145 20.56 -15.42 -34.93
CA ASN A 1145 20.18 -14.40 -35.91
C ASN A 1145 20.43 -12.97 -35.40
N ASP A 1146 21.10 -12.83 -34.25
CA ASP A 1146 21.54 -11.53 -33.75
C ASP A 1146 22.87 -11.14 -34.40
N THR A 1147 23.16 -9.83 -34.45
CA THR A 1147 24.41 -9.31 -35.01
C THR A 1147 25.64 -10.02 -34.41
N PRO A 1148 26.65 -10.38 -35.21
CA PRO A 1148 26.89 -9.95 -36.59
C PRO A 1148 26.08 -10.68 -37.68
N ASP A 1149 25.36 -11.75 -37.33
CA ASP A 1149 24.45 -12.40 -38.27
C ASP A 1149 23.21 -11.52 -38.52
N SER A 1150 22.57 -11.66 -39.67
CA SER A 1150 21.33 -10.94 -40.01
C SER A 1150 20.14 -11.87 -40.26
N ASP A 1151 20.40 -13.17 -40.31
CA ASP A 1151 19.46 -14.25 -40.55
C ASP A 1151 19.99 -15.55 -39.91
N TYR A 1152 19.36 -16.69 -40.17
CA TYR A 1152 19.76 -17.99 -39.59
C TYR A 1152 20.76 -18.77 -40.45
N SER A 1153 21.44 -18.15 -41.42
CA SER A 1153 22.34 -18.86 -42.35
C SER A 1153 23.48 -19.58 -41.65
N GLY A 1154 24.07 -18.97 -40.61
CA GLY A 1154 25.12 -19.61 -39.81
C GLY A 1154 24.60 -20.85 -39.08
N TYR A 1155 23.42 -20.73 -38.44
CA TYR A 1155 22.76 -21.83 -37.77
C TYR A 1155 22.43 -22.98 -38.72
N ASP A 1156 21.89 -22.65 -39.89
CA ASP A 1156 21.54 -23.60 -40.95
C ASP A 1156 22.75 -24.35 -41.50
N PHE A 1157 23.84 -23.62 -41.77
CA PHE A 1157 25.11 -24.19 -42.19
C PHE A 1157 25.61 -25.24 -41.20
N TRP A 1158 25.65 -24.89 -39.92
CA TRP A 1158 26.15 -25.80 -38.88
C TRP A 1158 25.22 -26.98 -38.64
N LEU A 1159 23.90 -26.77 -38.65
CA LEU A 1159 22.93 -27.86 -38.54
C LEU A 1159 23.05 -28.84 -39.72
N THR A 1160 23.15 -28.31 -40.94
CA THR A 1160 23.35 -29.13 -42.16
C THR A 1160 24.65 -29.92 -42.08
N LYS A 1161 25.75 -29.27 -41.70
CA LYS A 1161 27.07 -29.92 -41.57
C LYS A 1161 27.07 -30.99 -40.49
N LEU A 1162 26.49 -30.71 -39.32
CA LEU A 1162 26.41 -31.67 -38.22
C LEU A 1162 25.58 -32.91 -38.61
N ASN A 1163 24.44 -32.70 -39.29
CA ASN A 1163 23.61 -33.78 -39.80
C ASN A 1163 24.34 -34.63 -40.86
N GLN A 1164 25.14 -34.02 -41.74
CA GLN A 1164 25.96 -34.73 -42.73
C GLN A 1164 26.93 -35.73 -42.08
N PHE A 1165 27.42 -35.42 -40.88
CA PHE A 1165 28.32 -36.29 -40.11
C PHE A 1165 27.59 -37.08 -39.01
N ASN A 1166 26.27 -37.27 -39.12
CA ASN A 1166 25.45 -38.03 -38.17
C ASN A 1166 25.61 -37.57 -36.71
N GLY A 1167 25.71 -36.26 -36.47
CA GLY A 1167 25.90 -35.69 -35.12
C GLY A 1167 27.34 -35.72 -34.61
N ASN A 1168 28.31 -36.22 -35.39
CA ASN A 1168 29.71 -36.23 -34.99
C ASN A 1168 30.31 -34.82 -35.10
N PHE A 1169 30.34 -34.12 -33.98
CA PHE A 1169 30.80 -32.73 -33.86
C PHE A 1169 32.31 -32.55 -34.14
N VAL A 1170 33.11 -33.61 -33.96
CA VAL A 1170 34.55 -33.59 -34.27
C VAL A 1170 34.74 -33.59 -35.79
N ASN A 1171 34.07 -34.50 -36.51
CA ASN A 1171 34.14 -34.56 -37.98
C ASN A 1171 33.48 -33.34 -38.64
N ALA A 1172 32.44 -32.78 -38.00
CA ALA A 1172 31.84 -31.52 -38.43
C ALA A 1172 32.74 -30.29 -38.13
N GLU A 1173 33.81 -30.46 -37.33
CA GLU A 1173 34.68 -29.39 -36.80
C GLU A 1173 33.91 -28.26 -36.12
N MET A 1174 32.71 -28.55 -35.61
CA MET A 1174 31.78 -27.50 -35.19
C MET A 1174 32.24 -26.83 -33.89
N VAL A 1175 32.40 -27.61 -32.82
CA VAL A 1175 32.83 -27.08 -31.51
C VAL A 1175 34.17 -26.34 -31.65
N LYS A 1176 35.11 -26.91 -32.42
CA LYS A 1176 36.39 -26.27 -32.76
C LYS A 1176 36.17 -24.87 -33.33
N ALA A 1177 35.32 -24.73 -34.35
CA ALA A 1177 35.11 -23.46 -35.03
C ALA A 1177 34.57 -22.36 -34.09
N PHE A 1178 33.72 -22.71 -33.11
CA PHE A 1178 33.21 -21.75 -32.14
C PHE A 1178 34.27 -21.36 -31.10
N ILE A 1179 34.98 -22.33 -30.49
CA ILE A 1179 35.96 -22.04 -29.43
C ILE A 1179 37.24 -21.36 -29.93
N VAL A 1180 37.52 -21.40 -31.23
CA VAL A 1180 38.63 -20.65 -31.86
C VAL A 1180 38.15 -19.42 -32.63
N SER A 1181 36.84 -19.17 -32.65
CA SER A 1181 36.29 -18.00 -33.35
C SER A 1181 36.81 -16.72 -32.72
N GLY A 1182 37.02 -15.69 -33.55
CA GLY A 1182 37.37 -14.35 -33.06
C GLY A 1182 36.31 -13.83 -32.09
N GLU A 1183 35.03 -14.10 -32.35
CA GLU A 1183 33.91 -13.66 -31.52
C GLU A 1183 33.94 -14.27 -30.11
N TYR A 1184 34.26 -15.56 -29.95
CA TYR A 1184 34.42 -16.17 -28.63
C TYR A 1184 35.71 -15.72 -27.94
N ARG A 1185 36.85 -15.72 -28.65
CA ARG A 1185 38.15 -15.37 -28.05
C ARG A 1185 38.20 -13.91 -27.58
N GLN A 1186 37.60 -13.00 -28.33
CA GLN A 1186 37.52 -11.58 -27.98
C GLN A 1186 36.71 -11.31 -26.71
N ARG A 1187 35.97 -12.27 -26.15
CA ARG A 1187 35.37 -12.13 -24.81
C ARG A 1187 36.41 -12.09 -23.69
N PHE A 1188 37.65 -12.48 -23.97
CA PHE A 1188 38.67 -12.68 -22.93
C PHE A 1188 39.99 -11.97 -23.25
N GLY A 1189 40.19 -11.50 -24.48
CA GLY A 1189 41.45 -10.90 -24.91
C GLY A 1189 41.71 -11.00 -26.42
N PRO A 1190 42.76 -10.33 -26.91
CA PRO A 1190 43.08 -10.22 -28.34
C PRO A 1190 43.43 -11.54 -29.04
#